data_AF-A0A556V6M3-F1
#
_entry.id   AF-A0A556V6M3-F1
#
_cell.length_a   1.000
_cell.length_b   1.000
_cell.length_c   1.000
_cell.angle_alpha   90.00
_cell.angle_beta   90.00
_cell.angle_gamma   90.00
#
_symmetry.space_group_name_H-M   'P 1'
#
loop_
_entity.id
_entity.type
_entity.pdbx_description
1 polymer ?
#
loop_
_entity_poly.entity_id
_entity_poly.type
_entity_poly.pdbx_seq_one_letter_code
_entity_poly.pdbx_strand_id
1 'polypeptide(L)'
;MSALHLASSAAVEISASAELDSACADCGSQTPPLSRGDFTHLRPFILRQSPIHISSGGLGTVLEEELAMLTREREEEELITNEQDADLFRQKERDLVLAAKLGKALLERNQDLTKQYEKMTKDLNLKLENLEQEKHKLQQRLARREGEWESRVAELETDMQYLKAELEKHKMQLREAHRDKTHIVTELSEQNYSLLEQLRNIKTLSEHKQELERCIATLHEENMQLKSTVDNLKEQTFVLEKIYKEKDLQLQQSRMELQELRVSHQQLRARLAEVTEERTFQGFSSNTHSLLCEIEQSIEQEELKQEREQLRLLLWEVYYQIRSICSQLNGNHITDSANLQDLSMNKSSKTSSAKDLFISKLQSSLLELRRLAQNLLDDNEITGSHHDDKNMLKEQMRKLGEELWEAQDLYKQEQESVQGTQEEILQLHNQIALFSIEICSPQEENERLRTAKIREPSEVLQNAIRERDDAITKKNAVEMELAKCKVDNMSLNSQLLDALQQKFNLSQQLEAWQDAGVKEKTSKTQRLMAVITVLRQVSASPLLWGWGPVLFVFGSVLVLLLPLVGVENNCCTKLKDISLLCWANTYLAGGHSTIVTVPYTALEILPQKPKPSKESQWEAKAALQQAMEMKKQGKREKAHKLLVHALNIDPNFVDALTELGTILEEEKDVVQAEHLYSKALAISPCHQRALVSRDRTLPLVEEIDQRHFGIIDAKVQRLMAIPKGNSALRRILEETYYHHIYHTVAIEGNTLTLSEIRHIIETRYAVPGKSLHEQNEAIGVDAAMKYINTTLLSPPGAITVNDILEIHRRVLGYTDPVEGGRFRASQVFVGHHIPPHPSDVERNMHELEQWLNSEEALNLHPVEFAALAHYKLVYIHPFIDGNGRTSRLLMNLVLMQANYPPITIRKEQRAEYYNALDTANEGDVRPFIRFIAKCTEITLDTLLIATTEHAVGLPDGSNQACPDCKQTIRVHK
;
A
#
# COMPACT_ATOMS: atom_id res chain seq x y z
N MET A 1 -27.00 25.00 36.30
CA MET A 1 -26.58 25.52 37.62
C MET A 1 -25.06 25.59 37.66
N SER A 2 -24.49 26.46 38.50
CA SER A 2 -23.07 26.60 38.93
C SER A 2 -21.98 25.79 38.18
N ALA A 3 -21.03 26.32 37.40
CA ALA A 3 -20.30 27.62 37.30
C ALA A 3 -18.96 27.71 38.07
N LEU A 4 -18.05 28.56 37.54
CA LEU A 4 -16.71 28.99 38.02
C LEU A 4 -15.48 28.07 37.72
N HIS A 5 -14.32 28.58 37.28
CA HIS A 5 -14.00 29.86 36.58
C HIS A 5 -12.55 29.91 36.01
N LEU A 6 -12.26 30.98 35.24
CA LEU A 6 -10.94 31.54 34.82
C LEU A 6 -10.17 30.85 33.68
N ALA A 7 -9.57 31.58 32.72
CA ALA A 7 -9.73 32.99 32.36
C ALA A 7 -9.37 33.27 30.88
N SER A 8 -10.14 34.14 30.23
CA SER A 8 -9.80 34.78 28.96
C SER A 8 -10.50 36.14 28.90
N SER A 9 -9.78 37.21 28.54
CA SER A 9 -10.35 38.51 28.18
C SER A 9 -9.33 39.35 27.42
N ALA A 10 -9.81 40.24 26.57
CA ALA A 10 -9.02 41.23 25.85
C ALA A 10 -9.38 42.65 26.29
N ALA A 11 -8.39 43.56 26.21
CA ALA A 11 -8.53 45.00 26.05
C ALA A 11 -7.22 45.48 25.35
N VAL A 12 -7.16 46.36 24.34
CA VAL A 12 -7.93 47.57 23.97
C VAL A 12 -7.45 48.82 24.74
N GLU A 13 -7.11 49.87 23.98
CA GLU A 13 -6.78 51.25 24.39
C GLU A 13 -5.48 51.52 25.19
N ILE A 14 -4.84 52.71 25.13
CA ILE A 14 -4.64 53.67 24.02
C ILE A 14 -3.38 54.55 24.31
N SER A 15 -2.88 55.29 23.30
CA SER A 15 -1.79 56.31 23.27
C SER A 15 -1.07 56.77 24.57
N ALA A 16 0.25 56.98 24.48
CA ALA A 16 0.86 58.32 24.56
C ALA A 16 2.35 58.37 24.16
N SER A 17 2.73 59.50 23.56
CA SER A 17 4.00 59.85 22.91
C SER A 17 5.30 59.77 23.74
N ALA A 18 6.39 59.44 23.04
CA ALA A 18 7.68 60.11 23.19
C ALA A 18 8.38 60.14 21.81
N GLU A 19 8.28 61.27 21.11
CA GLU A 19 8.93 61.50 19.81
C GLU A 19 10.40 61.90 20.00
N LEU A 20 11.25 61.61 19.00
CA LEU A 20 12.37 62.47 18.62
C LEU A 20 12.82 62.19 17.17
N ASP A 21 11.93 62.57 16.26
CA ASP A 21 12.17 63.14 14.93
C ASP A 21 13.35 62.68 14.03
N SER A 22 12.94 62.20 12.84
CA SER A 22 13.40 62.70 11.52
C SER A 22 14.81 62.31 11.01
N ALA A 23 15.15 62.53 9.73
CA ALA A 23 14.40 62.34 8.48
C ALA A 23 15.40 62.35 7.29
N CYS A 24 14.93 61.89 6.13
CA CYS A 24 15.46 62.03 4.76
C CYS A 24 16.65 62.99 4.51
N ALA A 25 17.66 62.55 3.75
CA ALA A 25 17.81 62.93 2.33
C ALA A 25 19.18 62.58 1.69
N ASP A 26 19.10 62.03 0.47
CA ASP A 26 19.92 62.26 -0.72
C ASP A 26 21.45 62.10 -0.83
N CYS A 27 21.84 62.01 -2.11
CA CYS A 27 23.15 61.75 -2.68
C CYS A 27 24.20 62.86 -2.44
N GLY A 28 25.48 62.48 -2.30
CA GLY A 28 26.59 63.43 -2.41
C GLY A 28 27.97 62.78 -2.28
N SER A 29 28.88 63.05 -3.21
CA SER A 29 30.25 62.53 -3.20
C SER A 29 31.26 63.59 -2.75
N GLN A 30 32.17 63.21 -1.83
CA GLN A 30 33.62 63.52 -1.92
C GLN A 30 34.44 62.97 -0.72
N THR A 31 35.71 62.71 -0.98
CA THR A 31 36.81 62.39 -0.03
C THR A 31 37.53 63.66 0.45
N PRO A 32 38.51 63.68 1.38
CA PRO A 32 39.05 62.68 2.34
C PRO A 32 39.04 63.28 3.80
N PRO A 33 39.98 63.08 4.77
CA PRO A 33 41.01 62.05 4.98
C PRO A 33 41.15 61.43 6.42
N LEU A 34 41.80 60.25 6.49
CA LEU A 34 42.78 59.77 7.49
C LEU A 34 42.45 59.55 9.00
N SER A 35 42.80 58.32 9.44
CA SER A 35 43.42 57.94 10.74
C SER A 35 42.49 57.73 11.97
N ARG A 36 42.78 56.85 12.95
CA ARG A 36 43.86 55.83 13.13
C ARG A 36 43.49 54.81 14.24
N GLY A 37 44.25 53.69 14.36
CA GLY A 37 44.17 52.74 15.49
C GLY A 37 43.41 51.46 15.12
N ASP A 38 44.02 50.37 14.63
CA ASP A 38 45.32 49.70 14.92
C ASP A 38 45.37 49.00 16.29
N PHE A 39 45.08 47.70 16.32
CA PHE A 39 45.39 46.82 17.46
C PHE A 39 46.78 46.15 17.29
N THR A 40 47.59 46.45 18.28
CA THR A 40 48.78 45.76 18.81
C THR A 40 48.73 44.22 18.75
N HIS A 41 49.83 43.46 18.86
CA HIS A 41 51.28 43.71 18.77
C HIS A 41 51.99 42.34 18.74
N LEU A 42 53.06 42.17 17.96
CA LEU A 42 54.32 41.55 18.44
C LEU A 42 55.47 41.82 17.44
N ARG A 43 56.68 41.96 17.96
CA ARG A 43 57.79 42.65 17.28
C ARG A 43 58.48 41.76 16.23
N PRO A 44 58.78 42.25 15.01
CA PRO A 44 59.81 41.64 14.17
C PRO A 44 61.18 41.84 14.85
N PHE A 45 62.00 40.78 14.88
CA PHE A 45 63.30 40.81 15.54
C PHE A 45 64.32 41.58 14.68
N ILE A 46 64.83 42.71 15.18
CA ILE A 46 65.78 43.54 14.44
C ILE A 46 67.16 42.88 14.45
N LEU A 47 67.44 42.06 13.43
CA LEU A 47 68.81 41.79 13.04
C LEU A 47 69.34 43.01 12.29
N ARG A 48 70.03 43.89 13.02
CA ARG A 48 70.93 44.88 12.43
C ARG A 48 71.96 44.14 11.58
N GLN A 49 71.81 44.15 10.27
CA GLN A 49 72.97 44.06 9.39
C GLN A 49 73.71 45.41 9.46
N SER A 50 74.51 45.56 10.51
CA SER A 50 75.65 46.47 10.50
C SER A 50 76.49 46.14 9.27
N PRO A 51 76.86 47.13 8.43
CA PRO A 51 77.81 46.89 7.36
C PRO A 51 79.16 46.57 7.98
N ILE A 52 79.48 45.28 8.13
CA ILE A 52 80.84 44.85 8.37
C ILE A 52 81.58 45.09 7.05
N HIS A 53 82.12 46.30 6.91
CA HIS A 53 83.25 46.53 6.05
C HIS A 53 84.37 45.61 6.53
N ILE A 54 84.45 44.41 5.95
CA ILE A 54 85.72 43.70 5.85
C ILE A 54 86.51 44.47 4.80
N SER A 55 87.16 45.54 5.25
CA SER A 55 88.18 46.23 4.48
C SER A 55 89.33 45.26 4.27
N SER A 56 89.35 44.58 3.13
CA SER A 56 90.48 43.76 2.68
C SER A 56 91.67 44.60 2.19
N GLY A 57 91.88 45.76 2.80
CA GLY A 57 93.07 46.59 2.75
C GLY A 57 93.52 46.84 4.19
N GLY A 58 94.80 46.61 4.48
CA GLY A 58 95.34 46.62 5.86
C GLY A 58 95.89 45.29 6.38
N LEU A 59 96.13 44.29 5.51
CA LEU A 59 96.92 43.10 5.84
C LEU A 59 98.12 42.85 4.90
N GLY A 60 98.33 43.75 3.92
CA GLY A 60 99.54 43.78 3.09
C GLY A 60 100.62 44.75 3.59
N THR A 61 100.30 45.62 4.56
CA THR A 61 101.15 46.77 4.94
C THR A 61 101.85 46.62 6.30
N VAL A 62 101.62 45.52 7.03
CA VAL A 62 102.24 45.29 8.36
C VAL A 62 103.44 44.35 8.26
N LEU A 63 103.45 43.43 7.28
CA LEU A 63 104.59 42.53 7.02
C LEU A 63 105.73 43.18 6.21
N GLU A 64 105.52 44.39 5.66
CA GLU A 64 106.59 45.17 5.03
C GLU A 64 107.29 46.12 6.03
N GLU A 65 106.64 46.49 7.15
CA GLU A 65 107.26 47.33 8.20
C GLU A 65 108.14 46.53 9.18
N GLU A 66 107.78 45.29 9.55
CA GLU A 66 108.68 44.45 10.37
C GLU A 66 109.95 44.02 9.61
N LEU A 67 109.87 43.86 8.28
CA LEU A 67 111.04 43.57 7.43
C LEU A 67 112.00 44.77 7.26
N ALA A 68 111.57 45.98 7.62
CA ALA A 68 112.39 47.19 7.53
C ALA A 68 113.23 47.47 8.78
N MET A 69 112.94 46.84 9.94
CA MET A 69 113.60 47.16 11.22
C MET A 69 114.82 46.28 11.57
N LEU A 70 115.07 45.18 10.86
CA LEU A 70 116.16 44.22 11.17
C LEU A 70 117.41 44.40 10.29
N THR A 71 117.70 45.63 9.85
CA THR A 71 118.89 45.97 9.02
C THR A 71 119.79 47.07 9.60
N ARG A 72 119.68 47.34 10.91
CA ARG A 72 120.63 48.19 11.66
C ARG A 72 120.92 47.66 13.07
N GLU A 73 121.63 46.54 13.16
CA GLU A 73 122.51 46.23 14.31
C GLU A 73 123.38 44.99 14.02
N ARG A 74 124.54 45.22 13.37
CA ARG A 74 125.80 44.42 13.47
C ARG A 74 126.86 44.98 12.52
N GLU A 75 127.49 46.07 12.95
CA GLU A 75 128.92 46.25 12.69
C GLU A 75 129.65 45.73 13.93
N GLU A 76 130.18 44.51 13.85
CA GLU A 76 131.40 44.11 14.55
C GLU A 76 131.96 42.85 13.85
N GLU A 77 133.28 42.69 13.90
CA GLU A 77 134.03 41.81 13.00
C GLU A 77 134.02 40.35 13.47
N GLU A 78 134.02 39.41 12.53
CA GLU A 78 135.04 38.35 12.55
C GLU A 78 135.19 37.69 11.15
N LEU A 79 136.44 37.57 10.70
CA LEU A 79 136.81 36.97 9.41
C LEU A 79 137.78 35.81 9.63
N ILE A 80 137.26 34.61 9.87
CA ILE A 80 138.02 33.36 9.73
C ILE A 80 137.25 32.41 8.79
N THR A 81 137.99 31.82 7.86
CA THR A 81 137.51 31.11 6.67
C THR A 81 136.85 29.76 6.95
N ASN A 82 135.79 29.41 6.21
CA ASN A 82 135.46 28.03 5.82
C ASN A 82 134.58 28.00 4.55
N GLU A 83 134.77 27.02 3.67
CA GLU A 83 134.08 26.94 2.37
C GLU A 83 132.62 26.40 2.45
N GLN A 84 132.17 25.94 3.63
CA GLN A 84 130.89 25.24 3.77
C GLN A 84 129.64 26.15 3.69
N ASP A 85 129.76 27.45 3.99
CA ASP A 85 128.62 28.36 3.96
C ASP A 85 128.15 28.72 2.54
N ALA A 86 129.02 28.60 1.53
CA ALA A 86 128.71 28.98 0.15
C ALA A 86 127.59 28.13 -0.46
N ASP A 87 127.61 26.82 -0.25
CA ASP A 87 126.55 25.93 -0.73
C ASP A 87 125.26 26.03 0.09
N LEU A 88 125.36 26.35 1.39
CA LEU A 88 124.19 26.66 2.22
C LEU A 88 123.48 27.95 1.76
N PHE A 89 124.23 28.97 1.36
CA PHE A 89 123.69 30.17 0.72
C PHE A 89 123.02 29.84 -0.63
N ARG A 90 123.68 29.07 -1.50
CA ARG A 90 123.09 28.60 -2.77
C ARG A 90 121.86 27.73 -2.61
N GLN A 91 121.71 27.03 -1.47
CA GLN A 91 120.48 26.31 -1.16
C GLN A 91 119.37 27.29 -0.74
N LYS A 92 119.62 28.18 0.22
CA LYS A 92 118.66 29.22 0.66
C LYS A 92 118.18 30.11 -0.49
N GLU A 93 119.05 30.45 -1.43
CA GLU A 93 118.72 31.23 -2.63
C GLU A 93 117.77 30.47 -3.58
N ARG A 94 118.00 29.17 -3.79
CA ARG A 94 117.08 28.30 -4.54
C ARG A 94 115.73 28.16 -3.85
N ASP A 95 115.72 28.01 -2.53
CA ASP A 95 114.50 27.88 -1.73
C ASP A 95 113.69 29.19 -1.72
N LEU A 96 114.34 30.36 -1.67
CA LEU A 96 113.71 31.68 -1.88
C LEU A 96 113.07 31.80 -3.27
N VAL A 97 113.78 31.39 -4.33
CA VAL A 97 113.24 31.40 -5.70
C VAL A 97 112.05 30.43 -5.85
N LEU A 98 112.05 29.29 -5.15
CA LEU A 98 110.91 28.36 -5.10
C LEU A 98 109.74 28.95 -4.32
N ALA A 99 109.98 29.60 -3.18
CA ALA A 99 108.95 30.29 -2.40
C ALA A 99 108.30 31.44 -3.20
N ALA A 100 109.09 32.24 -3.93
CA ALA A 100 108.58 33.29 -4.80
C ALA A 100 107.73 32.74 -5.96
N LYS A 101 108.15 31.62 -6.58
CA LYS A 101 107.34 30.92 -7.60
C LYS A 101 106.04 30.36 -7.04
N LEU A 102 106.07 29.78 -5.84
CA LEU A 102 104.89 29.28 -5.14
C LEU A 102 103.93 30.43 -4.81
N GLY A 103 104.45 31.54 -4.26
CA GLY A 103 103.68 32.74 -3.96
C GLY A 103 103.01 33.34 -5.20
N LYS A 104 103.73 33.40 -6.33
CA LYS A 104 103.14 33.82 -7.61
C LYS A 104 102.01 32.90 -8.07
N ALA A 105 102.22 31.57 -8.05
CA ALA A 105 101.20 30.60 -8.43
C ALA A 105 99.96 30.62 -7.50
N LEU A 106 100.16 30.90 -6.21
CA LEU A 106 99.07 31.10 -5.25
C LEU A 106 98.30 32.41 -5.51
N LEU A 107 98.99 33.50 -5.86
CA LEU A 107 98.34 34.76 -6.25
C LEU A 107 97.54 34.61 -7.55
N GLU A 108 98.10 33.97 -8.57
CA GLU A 108 97.40 33.67 -9.84
C GLU A 108 96.16 32.80 -9.57
N ARG A 109 96.30 31.72 -8.79
CA ARG A 109 95.18 30.86 -8.38
C ARG A 109 94.11 31.58 -7.56
N ASN A 110 94.50 32.49 -6.66
CA ASN A 110 93.56 33.29 -5.88
C ASN A 110 92.81 34.30 -6.76
N GLN A 111 93.48 34.94 -7.74
CA GLN A 111 92.81 35.82 -8.71
C GLN A 111 91.79 35.05 -9.55
N ASP A 112 92.11 33.85 -10.01
CA ASP A 112 91.18 33.02 -10.79
C ASP A 112 90.02 32.48 -9.94
N LEU A 113 90.26 32.16 -8.66
CA LEU A 113 89.18 31.87 -7.71
C LEU A 113 88.27 33.09 -7.51
N THR A 114 88.80 34.30 -7.34
CA THR A 114 87.99 35.53 -7.23
C THR A 114 87.14 35.75 -8.48
N LYS A 115 87.70 35.58 -9.69
CA LYS A 115 86.93 35.66 -10.95
C LYS A 115 85.80 34.60 -11.01
N GLN A 116 86.04 33.39 -10.51
CA GLN A 116 85.04 32.34 -10.42
C GLN A 116 83.94 32.68 -9.40
N TYR A 117 84.30 33.21 -8.22
CA TYR A 117 83.33 33.69 -7.23
C TYR A 117 82.48 34.85 -7.77
N GLU A 118 83.10 35.83 -8.44
CA GLU A 118 82.38 36.93 -9.10
C GLU A 118 81.41 36.43 -10.16
N LYS A 119 81.86 35.51 -11.03
CA LYS A 119 80.99 34.92 -12.05
C LYS A 119 79.83 34.17 -11.42
N MET A 120 80.11 33.30 -10.44
CA MET A 120 79.07 32.56 -9.71
C MET A 120 78.08 33.51 -9.02
N THR A 121 78.55 34.63 -8.47
CA THR A 121 77.68 35.65 -7.87
C THR A 121 76.78 36.33 -8.90
N LYS A 122 77.32 36.66 -10.09
CA LYS A 122 76.54 37.21 -11.21
C LYS A 122 75.50 36.20 -11.73
N ASP A 123 75.90 34.93 -11.89
CA ASP A 123 75.03 33.82 -12.31
C ASP A 123 73.92 33.51 -11.27
N LEU A 124 74.19 33.69 -9.98
CA LEU A 124 73.21 33.56 -8.89
C LEU A 124 72.23 34.75 -8.87
N ASN A 125 72.72 35.97 -8.99
CA ASN A 125 71.87 37.17 -9.01
C ASN A 125 70.91 37.16 -10.21
N LEU A 126 71.38 36.76 -11.40
CA LEU A 126 70.54 36.61 -12.59
C LEU A 126 69.45 35.53 -12.40
N LYS A 127 69.76 34.43 -11.69
CA LYS A 127 68.75 33.41 -11.34
C LYS A 127 67.74 33.94 -10.33
N LEU A 128 68.17 34.73 -9.34
CA LEU A 128 67.30 35.35 -8.36
C LEU A 128 66.32 36.32 -9.04
N GLU A 129 66.80 37.20 -9.92
CA GLU A 129 65.96 38.12 -10.69
C GLU A 129 64.92 37.37 -11.55
N ASN A 130 65.34 36.32 -12.27
CA ASN A 130 64.42 35.49 -13.05
C ASN A 130 63.32 34.84 -12.17
N LEU A 131 63.69 34.32 -10.99
CA LEU A 131 62.73 33.72 -10.05
C LEU A 131 61.78 34.77 -9.45
N GLU A 132 62.22 36.00 -9.21
CA GLU A 132 61.35 37.09 -8.78
C GLU A 132 60.38 37.53 -9.89
N GLN A 133 60.85 37.60 -11.14
CA GLN A 133 59.97 37.85 -12.29
C GLN A 133 58.95 36.73 -12.49
N GLU A 134 59.34 35.46 -12.35
CA GLU A 134 58.41 34.32 -12.44
C GLU A 134 57.41 34.31 -11.29
N LYS A 135 57.84 34.57 -10.05
CA LYS A 135 56.98 34.75 -8.89
C LYS A 135 55.93 35.83 -9.13
N HIS A 136 56.29 36.99 -9.66
CA HIS A 136 55.33 38.05 -9.98
C HIS A 136 54.37 37.66 -11.11
N LYS A 137 54.85 36.99 -12.16
CA LYS A 137 54.00 36.44 -13.25
C LYS A 137 53.01 35.39 -12.71
N LEU A 138 53.42 34.57 -11.74
CA LEU A 138 52.56 33.59 -11.06
C LEU A 138 51.53 34.25 -10.14
N GLN A 139 51.92 35.26 -9.34
CA GLN A 139 51.00 36.04 -8.51
C GLN A 139 49.90 36.71 -9.36
N GLN A 140 50.25 37.32 -10.49
CA GLN A 140 49.27 37.90 -11.41
C GLN A 140 48.33 36.85 -12.03
N ARG A 141 48.83 35.64 -12.31
CA ARG A 141 48.01 34.53 -12.82
C ARG A 141 47.08 33.93 -11.74
N LEU A 142 47.49 33.93 -10.49
CA LEU A 142 46.66 33.53 -9.34
C LEU A 142 45.55 34.56 -9.14
N ALA A 143 45.88 35.85 -8.96
CA ALA A 143 44.90 36.92 -8.78
C ALA A 143 43.86 36.98 -9.92
N ARG A 144 44.27 36.72 -11.17
CA ARG A 144 43.34 36.63 -12.30
C ARG A 144 42.40 35.42 -12.18
N ARG A 145 42.92 34.25 -11.80
CA ARG A 145 42.09 33.05 -11.59
C ARG A 145 41.18 33.17 -10.37
N GLU A 146 41.63 33.84 -9.31
CA GLU A 146 40.83 34.15 -8.12
C GLU A 146 39.62 35.00 -8.54
N GLY A 147 39.80 36.08 -9.29
CA GLY A 147 38.68 36.86 -9.86
C GLY A 147 37.79 36.08 -10.84
N GLU A 148 38.36 35.19 -11.67
CA GLU A 148 37.59 34.29 -12.55
C GLU A 148 36.76 33.26 -11.76
N TRP A 149 37.17 32.88 -10.55
CA TRP A 149 36.39 32.03 -9.64
C TRP A 149 35.37 32.83 -8.83
N GLU A 150 35.71 34.02 -8.36
CA GLU A 150 34.78 34.94 -7.66
C GLU A 150 33.56 35.28 -8.55
N SER A 151 33.76 35.55 -9.85
CA SER A 151 32.66 35.75 -10.81
C SER A 151 31.75 34.52 -10.88
N ARG A 152 32.33 33.31 -11.03
CA ARG A 152 31.56 32.05 -11.09
C ARG A 152 30.81 31.74 -9.79
N VAL A 153 31.38 32.08 -8.64
CA VAL A 153 30.70 31.93 -7.35
C VAL A 153 29.50 32.88 -7.29
N ALA A 154 29.66 34.15 -7.68
CA ALA A 154 28.55 35.10 -7.74
C ALA A 154 27.45 34.66 -8.73
N GLU A 155 27.81 34.18 -9.92
CA GLU A 155 26.89 33.60 -10.91
C GLU A 155 26.09 32.43 -10.28
N LEU A 156 26.77 31.44 -9.70
CA LEU A 156 26.14 30.28 -9.05
C LEU A 156 25.30 30.65 -7.81
N GLU A 157 25.68 31.70 -7.08
CA GLU A 157 24.87 32.24 -5.98
C GLU A 157 23.56 32.86 -6.48
N THR A 158 23.58 33.56 -7.62
CA THR A 158 22.35 34.09 -8.24
C THR A 158 21.45 32.97 -8.80
N ASP A 159 22.03 31.97 -9.47
CA ASP A 159 21.29 30.78 -9.94
C ASP A 159 20.66 30.00 -8.77
N MET A 160 21.41 29.83 -7.66
CA MET A 160 20.89 29.19 -6.45
C MET A 160 19.73 29.99 -5.84
N GLN A 161 19.78 31.33 -5.86
CA GLN A 161 18.67 32.17 -5.36
C GLN A 161 17.44 32.05 -6.27
N TYR A 162 17.63 32.07 -7.60
CA TYR A 162 16.56 31.88 -8.58
C TYR A 162 15.88 30.50 -8.43
N LEU A 163 16.66 29.42 -8.36
CA LEU A 163 16.16 28.06 -8.18
C LEU A 163 15.42 27.88 -6.83
N LYS A 164 15.84 28.56 -5.77
CA LYS A 164 15.11 28.58 -4.48
C LYS A 164 13.75 29.28 -4.59
N ALA A 165 13.66 30.38 -5.34
CA ALA A 165 12.42 31.11 -5.54
C ALA A 165 11.40 30.29 -6.35
N GLU A 166 11.82 29.70 -7.47
CA GLU A 166 10.95 28.86 -8.31
C GLU A 166 10.54 27.56 -7.58
N LEU A 167 11.41 27.01 -6.71
CA LEU A 167 11.06 25.89 -5.83
C LEU A 167 9.97 26.24 -4.80
N GLU A 168 10.02 27.40 -4.14
CA GLU A 168 8.94 27.80 -3.22
C GLU A 168 7.63 28.12 -3.96
N LYS A 169 7.70 28.70 -5.16
CA LYS A 169 6.55 28.90 -6.04
C LYS A 169 5.88 27.58 -6.41
N HIS A 170 6.64 26.57 -6.84
CA HIS A 170 6.10 25.23 -7.10
C HIS A 170 5.57 24.54 -5.83
N LYS A 171 6.22 24.72 -4.67
CA LYS A 171 5.67 24.24 -3.39
C LYS A 171 4.36 24.94 -3.04
N MET A 172 4.19 26.22 -3.35
CA MET A 172 2.94 26.95 -3.11
C MET A 172 1.81 26.42 -4.01
N GLN A 173 2.07 26.30 -5.32
CA GLN A 173 1.15 25.68 -6.28
C GLN A 173 0.73 24.25 -5.86
N LEU A 174 1.67 23.45 -5.34
CA LEU A 174 1.38 22.11 -4.85
C LEU A 174 0.53 22.12 -3.56
N ARG A 175 0.74 23.08 -2.65
CA ARG A 175 -0.12 23.28 -1.46
C ARG A 175 -1.53 23.69 -1.86
N GLU A 176 -1.68 24.53 -2.88
CA GLU A 176 -2.97 24.98 -3.43
C GLU A 176 -3.71 23.82 -4.10
N ALA A 177 -3.09 23.16 -5.07
CA ALA A 177 -3.68 21.97 -5.71
C ALA A 177 -4.03 20.84 -4.72
N HIS A 178 -3.28 20.71 -3.61
CA HIS A 178 -3.63 19.76 -2.55
C HIS A 178 -4.83 20.22 -1.70
N ARG A 179 -5.00 21.53 -1.45
CA ARG A 179 -6.22 22.08 -0.81
C ARG A 179 -7.45 21.84 -1.67
N ASP A 180 -7.35 22.15 -2.96
CA ASP A 180 -8.44 21.95 -3.93
C ASP A 180 -8.82 20.46 -4.01
N LYS A 181 -7.81 19.58 -4.07
CA LYS A 181 -8.03 18.12 -4.00
C LYS A 181 -8.71 17.70 -2.69
N THR A 182 -8.33 18.25 -1.54
CA THR A 182 -9.02 17.92 -0.27
C THR A 182 -10.45 18.41 -0.25
N HIS A 183 -10.75 19.59 -0.82
CA HIS A 183 -12.11 20.14 -0.93
C HIS A 183 -13.02 19.22 -1.76
N ILE A 184 -12.55 18.82 -2.95
CA ILE A 184 -13.26 17.89 -3.84
C ILE A 184 -13.45 16.52 -3.17
N VAL A 185 -12.46 16.03 -2.42
CA VAL A 185 -12.59 14.77 -1.67
C VAL A 185 -13.61 14.89 -0.53
N THR A 186 -13.69 16.03 0.18
CA THR A 186 -14.74 16.24 1.20
C THR A 186 -16.12 16.31 0.57
N GLU A 187 -16.32 17.09 -0.50
CA GLU A 187 -17.61 17.19 -1.22
C GLU A 187 -18.07 15.82 -1.74
N LEU A 188 -17.17 15.03 -2.34
CA LEU A 188 -17.48 13.67 -2.78
C LEU A 188 -17.76 12.73 -1.60
N SER A 189 -17.13 12.92 -0.43
CA SER A 189 -17.42 12.10 0.75
C SER A 189 -18.80 12.39 1.34
N GLU A 190 -19.23 13.66 1.34
CA GLU A 190 -20.56 14.08 1.78
C GLU A 190 -21.66 13.59 0.83
N GLN A 191 -21.42 13.67 -0.49
CA GLN A 191 -22.32 13.10 -1.50
C GLN A 191 -22.46 11.58 -1.34
N ASN A 192 -21.35 10.85 -1.14
CA ASN A 192 -21.38 9.42 -0.88
C ASN A 192 -22.09 9.07 0.43
N TYR A 193 -21.93 9.88 1.49
CA TYR A 193 -22.67 9.68 2.75
C TYR A 193 -24.19 9.84 2.54
N SER A 194 -24.62 10.88 1.83
CA SER A 194 -26.03 11.12 1.50
C SER A 194 -26.64 9.98 0.67
N LEU A 195 -25.91 9.48 -0.35
CA LEU A 195 -26.33 8.33 -1.14
C LEU A 195 -26.42 7.03 -0.30
N LEU A 196 -25.49 6.82 0.64
CA LEU A 196 -25.55 5.68 1.58
C LEU A 196 -26.74 5.79 2.54
N GLU A 197 -27.13 7.00 2.96
CA GLU A 197 -28.32 7.24 3.78
C GLU A 197 -29.61 7.00 3.00
N GLN A 198 -29.69 7.45 1.73
CA GLN A 198 -30.78 7.10 0.82
C GLN A 198 -30.89 5.58 0.61
N LEU A 199 -29.77 4.88 0.38
CA LEU A 199 -29.75 3.42 0.23
C LEU A 199 -30.19 2.68 1.51
N ARG A 200 -29.85 3.19 2.70
CA ARG A 200 -30.37 2.67 3.98
C ARG A 200 -31.89 2.82 4.07
N ASN A 201 -32.42 3.98 3.69
CA ASN A 201 -33.87 4.23 3.69
C ASN A 201 -34.62 3.36 2.67
N ILE A 202 -34.05 3.13 1.49
CA ILE A 202 -34.59 2.18 0.51
C ILE A 202 -34.57 0.74 1.07
N LYS A 203 -33.50 0.34 1.77
CA LYS A 203 -33.42 -0.98 2.41
C LYS A 203 -34.48 -1.17 3.51
N THR A 204 -34.65 -0.21 4.42
CA THR A 204 -35.67 -0.32 5.48
C THR A 204 -37.09 -0.33 4.91
N LEU A 205 -37.37 0.46 3.86
CA LEU A 205 -38.64 0.39 3.12
C LEU A 205 -38.86 -0.98 2.45
N SER A 206 -37.81 -1.59 1.88
CA SER A 206 -37.87 -2.93 1.31
C SER A 206 -38.12 -4.01 2.38
N GLU A 207 -37.56 -3.86 3.57
CA GLU A 207 -37.79 -4.75 4.72
C GLU A 207 -39.25 -4.64 5.20
N HIS A 208 -39.77 -3.43 5.37
CA HIS A 208 -41.18 -3.20 5.72
C HIS A 208 -42.14 -3.73 4.65
N LYS A 209 -41.82 -3.57 3.36
CA LYS A 209 -42.59 -4.17 2.26
C LYS A 209 -42.65 -5.69 2.40
N GLN A 210 -41.52 -6.35 2.65
CA GLN A 210 -41.49 -7.81 2.79
C GLN A 210 -42.26 -8.29 4.03
N GLU A 211 -42.26 -7.50 5.11
CA GLU A 211 -43.08 -7.77 6.30
C GLU A 211 -44.59 -7.69 5.98
N LEU A 212 -45.01 -6.67 5.24
CA LEU A 212 -46.40 -6.52 4.78
C LEU A 212 -46.81 -7.65 3.82
N GLU A 213 -45.93 -8.07 2.90
CA GLU A 213 -46.19 -9.21 2.00
C GLU A 213 -46.40 -10.52 2.79
N ARG A 214 -45.68 -10.75 3.89
CA ARG A 214 -45.92 -11.89 4.79
C ARG A 214 -47.27 -11.78 5.51
N CYS A 215 -47.61 -10.61 6.04
CA CYS A 215 -48.91 -10.39 6.70
C CYS A 215 -50.11 -10.56 5.76
N ILE A 216 -49.97 -10.16 4.49
CA ILE A 216 -50.99 -10.39 3.46
C ILE A 216 -51.12 -11.89 3.15
N ALA A 217 -50.01 -12.63 3.09
CA ALA A 217 -50.04 -14.08 2.88
C ALA A 217 -50.73 -14.83 4.03
N THR A 218 -50.45 -14.48 5.30
CA THR A 218 -51.13 -15.11 6.45
C THR A 218 -52.62 -14.79 6.48
N LEU A 219 -53.02 -13.53 6.22
CA LEU A 219 -54.43 -13.15 6.11
C LEU A 219 -55.13 -13.85 4.95
N HIS A 220 -54.44 -14.12 3.84
CA HIS A 220 -55.00 -14.87 2.72
C HIS A 220 -55.25 -16.34 3.08
N GLU A 221 -54.34 -16.98 3.82
CA GLU A 221 -54.52 -18.35 4.29
C GLU A 221 -55.62 -18.47 5.35
N GLU A 222 -55.72 -17.51 6.29
CA GLU A 222 -56.86 -17.40 7.21
C GLU A 222 -58.20 -17.26 6.45
N ASN A 223 -58.26 -16.44 5.40
CA ASN A 223 -59.47 -16.30 4.57
C ASN A 223 -59.81 -17.60 3.81
N MET A 224 -58.83 -18.37 3.35
CA MET A 224 -59.06 -19.69 2.74
C MET A 224 -59.59 -20.71 3.75
N GLN A 225 -59.07 -20.70 4.99
CA GLN A 225 -59.59 -21.53 6.08
C GLN A 225 -61.02 -21.14 6.45
N LEU A 226 -61.33 -19.85 6.59
CA LEU A 226 -62.68 -19.35 6.84
C LEU A 226 -63.66 -19.70 5.70
N LYS A 227 -63.22 -19.64 4.44
CA LYS A 227 -64.05 -20.05 3.30
C LYS A 227 -64.38 -21.54 3.36
N SER A 228 -63.40 -22.39 3.69
CA SER A 228 -63.59 -23.83 3.88
C SER A 228 -64.56 -24.16 5.03
N THR A 229 -64.51 -23.45 6.16
CA THR A 229 -65.48 -23.65 7.25
C THR A 229 -66.88 -23.17 6.88
N VAL A 230 -67.01 -22.05 6.15
CA VAL A 230 -68.29 -21.57 5.61
C VAL A 230 -68.91 -22.58 4.64
N ASP A 231 -68.13 -23.17 3.73
CA ASP A 231 -68.66 -24.13 2.76
C ASP A 231 -69.05 -25.47 3.43
N ASN A 232 -68.31 -25.93 4.45
CA ASN A 232 -68.71 -27.06 5.29
C ASN A 232 -70.03 -26.78 6.06
N LEU A 233 -70.21 -25.57 6.61
CA LEU A 233 -71.46 -25.15 7.25
C LEU A 233 -72.64 -25.09 6.27
N LYS A 234 -72.42 -24.72 5.00
CA LYS A 234 -73.46 -24.81 3.95
C LYS A 234 -73.86 -26.27 3.68
N GLU A 235 -72.90 -27.18 3.54
CA GLU A 235 -73.18 -28.62 3.36
C GLU A 235 -73.99 -29.19 4.53
N GLN A 236 -73.61 -28.89 5.78
CA GLN A 236 -74.36 -29.29 6.96
C GLN A 236 -75.79 -28.71 6.96
N THR A 237 -75.95 -27.43 6.59
CA THR A 237 -77.26 -26.79 6.50
C THR A 237 -78.15 -27.44 5.44
N PHE A 238 -77.59 -27.77 4.27
CA PHE A 238 -78.29 -28.48 3.20
C PHE A 238 -78.74 -29.89 3.61
N VAL A 239 -77.89 -30.62 4.35
CA VAL A 239 -78.26 -31.94 4.92
C VAL A 239 -79.38 -31.80 5.96
N LEU A 240 -79.31 -30.79 6.84
CA LEU A 240 -80.37 -30.51 7.83
C LEU A 240 -81.69 -30.10 7.16
N GLU A 241 -81.66 -29.29 6.10
CA GLU A 241 -82.85 -28.98 5.29
C GLU A 241 -83.47 -30.22 4.67
N LYS A 242 -82.65 -31.13 4.13
CA LYS A 242 -83.14 -32.40 3.55
C LYS A 242 -83.83 -33.24 4.61
N ILE A 243 -83.23 -33.39 5.79
CA ILE A 243 -83.82 -34.11 6.93
C ILE A 243 -85.12 -33.42 7.39
N TYR A 244 -85.16 -32.09 7.44
CA TYR A 244 -86.37 -31.34 7.79
C TYR A 244 -87.51 -31.61 6.79
N LYS A 245 -87.23 -31.53 5.48
CA LYS A 245 -88.20 -31.80 4.41
C LYS A 245 -88.72 -33.25 4.45
N GLU A 246 -87.84 -34.21 4.74
CA GLU A 246 -88.23 -35.61 4.94
C GLU A 246 -89.09 -35.83 6.20
N LYS A 247 -88.81 -35.09 7.28
CA LYS A 247 -89.61 -35.14 8.52
C LYS A 247 -90.97 -34.46 8.37
N ASP A 248 -91.07 -33.37 7.63
CA ASP A 248 -92.36 -32.74 7.33
C ASP A 248 -93.23 -33.65 6.44
N LEU A 249 -92.64 -34.33 5.45
CA LEU A 249 -93.35 -35.34 4.66
C LEU A 249 -93.89 -36.49 5.52
N GLN A 250 -93.11 -36.99 6.49
CA GLN A 250 -93.56 -38.00 7.46
C GLN A 250 -94.67 -37.47 8.39
N LEU A 251 -94.65 -36.19 8.75
CA LEU A 251 -95.74 -35.53 9.49
C LEU A 251 -96.99 -35.35 8.63
N GLN A 252 -96.86 -35.08 7.33
CA GLN A 252 -98.00 -35.01 6.40
C GLN A 252 -98.64 -36.39 6.19
N GLN A 253 -97.83 -37.45 6.00
CA GLN A 253 -98.31 -38.83 5.89
C GLN A 253 -99.08 -39.28 7.13
N SER A 254 -98.50 -39.13 8.33
CA SER A 254 -99.16 -39.50 9.59
C SER A 254 -100.41 -38.64 9.89
N ARG A 255 -100.48 -37.39 9.40
CA ARG A 255 -101.73 -36.59 9.44
C ARG A 255 -102.82 -37.16 8.52
N MET A 256 -102.46 -37.64 7.33
CA MET A 256 -103.41 -38.29 6.41
C MET A 256 -103.94 -39.61 7.00
N GLU A 257 -103.07 -40.47 7.53
CA GLU A 257 -103.46 -41.70 8.24
C GLU A 257 -104.41 -41.41 9.42
N LEU A 258 -104.11 -40.38 10.22
CA LEU A 258 -105.00 -39.94 11.31
C LEU A 258 -106.33 -39.36 10.79
N GLN A 259 -106.37 -38.80 9.59
CA GLN A 259 -107.61 -38.32 8.97
C GLN A 259 -108.45 -39.48 8.42
N GLU A 260 -107.83 -40.48 7.80
CA GLU A 260 -108.50 -41.72 7.38
C GLU A 260 -109.03 -42.52 8.59
N LEU A 261 -108.27 -42.59 9.69
CA LEU A 261 -108.72 -43.17 10.96
C LEU A 261 -109.89 -42.38 11.57
N ARG A 262 -109.91 -41.05 11.45
CA ARG A 262 -111.06 -40.22 11.87
C ARG A 262 -112.28 -40.45 10.99
N VAL A 263 -112.11 -40.53 9.67
CA VAL A 263 -113.21 -40.77 8.71
C VAL A 263 -113.78 -42.18 8.87
N SER A 264 -112.94 -43.21 8.99
CA SER A 264 -113.41 -44.57 9.26
C SER A 264 -114.06 -44.70 10.65
N HIS A 265 -113.56 -44.03 11.68
CA HIS A 265 -114.25 -43.95 12.97
C HIS A 265 -115.58 -43.18 12.88
N GLN A 266 -115.69 -42.13 12.07
CA GLN A 266 -116.95 -41.45 11.77
C GLN A 266 -117.92 -42.35 11.00
N GLN A 267 -117.46 -43.13 10.02
CA GLN A 267 -118.28 -44.09 9.26
C GLN A 267 -118.73 -45.27 10.12
N LEU A 268 -117.89 -45.78 11.03
CA LEU A 268 -118.28 -46.79 12.02
C LEU A 268 -119.28 -46.22 13.04
N ARG A 269 -119.10 -44.96 13.46
CA ARG A 269 -120.07 -44.24 14.30
C ARG A 269 -121.39 -43.96 13.56
N ALA A 270 -121.34 -43.68 12.26
CA ALA A 270 -122.52 -43.51 11.41
C ALA A 270 -123.26 -44.85 11.25
N ARG A 271 -122.55 -45.95 10.99
CA ARG A 271 -123.15 -47.30 10.96
C ARG A 271 -123.72 -47.73 12.31
N LEU A 272 -123.10 -47.33 13.42
CA LEU A 272 -123.69 -47.51 14.76
C LEU A 272 -124.94 -46.64 14.94
N ALA A 273 -124.95 -45.41 14.41
CA ALA A 273 -126.14 -44.54 14.41
C ALA A 273 -127.27 -45.15 13.56
N GLU A 274 -127.00 -45.55 12.32
CA GLU A 274 -127.92 -46.27 11.42
C GLU A 274 -128.51 -47.51 12.11
N VAL A 275 -127.67 -48.37 12.72
CA VAL A 275 -128.15 -49.56 13.45
C VAL A 275 -128.95 -49.23 14.72
N THR A 276 -128.82 -48.02 15.28
CA THR A 276 -129.73 -47.52 16.33
C THR A 276 -130.99 -46.83 15.80
N GLU A 277 -130.93 -46.17 14.65
CA GLU A 277 -132.03 -45.39 14.06
C GLU A 277 -132.95 -46.23 13.18
N GLU A 278 -132.48 -47.34 12.59
CA GLU A 278 -133.30 -48.39 11.97
C GLU A 278 -134.26 -49.07 12.98
N ARG A 279 -134.12 -48.78 14.28
CA ARG A 279 -135.09 -49.16 15.32
C ARG A 279 -136.09 -48.05 15.71
N THR A 280 -135.99 -46.85 15.15
CA THR A 280 -136.80 -45.68 15.55
C THR A 280 -137.34 -44.84 14.39
N PHE A 281 -138.33 -45.43 13.69
CA PHE A 281 -139.42 -44.76 12.97
C PHE A 281 -139.20 -44.06 11.62
N GLN A 282 -140.29 -44.08 10.85
CA GLN A 282 -140.47 -43.52 9.50
C GLN A 282 -140.65 -41.98 9.52
N GLY A 283 -140.19 -41.25 8.49
CA GLY A 283 -140.46 -39.80 8.39
C GLY A 283 -140.07 -39.12 7.07
N PHE A 284 -141.07 -38.72 6.29
CA PHE A 284 -141.04 -38.02 4.99
C PHE A 284 -140.14 -36.76 4.81
N SER A 285 -139.67 -36.57 3.56
CA SER A 285 -139.40 -35.27 2.86
C SER A 285 -138.15 -34.45 3.30
N SER A 286 -137.63 -33.47 2.53
CA SER A 286 -138.16 -32.75 1.35
C SER A 286 -137.07 -32.31 0.34
N ASN A 287 -137.48 -31.73 -0.80
CA ASN A 287 -136.60 -31.25 -1.88
C ASN A 287 -135.96 -29.87 -1.61
N THR A 288 -134.74 -29.64 -2.14
CA THR A 288 -134.42 -28.48 -3.00
C THR A 288 -133.24 -28.82 -3.94
N HIS A 289 -133.39 -28.55 -5.24
CA HIS A 289 -132.31 -28.62 -6.24
C HIS A 289 -132.65 -27.69 -7.41
N SER A 290 -131.63 -27.23 -8.14
CA SER A 290 -131.71 -26.41 -9.37
C SER A 290 -132.23 -24.97 -9.22
N LEU A 291 -131.30 -24.01 -9.08
CA LEU A 291 -131.16 -22.81 -9.95
C LEU A 291 -130.04 -21.85 -9.43
N LEU A 292 -128.84 -22.40 -9.17
CA LEU A 292 -127.62 -21.65 -8.85
C LEU A 292 -126.41 -22.32 -9.52
N CYS A 293 -126.37 -22.34 -10.85
CA CYS A 293 -125.28 -22.98 -11.64
C CYS A 293 -124.87 -22.23 -12.92
N GLU A 294 -125.43 -21.05 -13.23
CA GLU A 294 -125.21 -20.36 -14.53
C GLU A 294 -124.74 -18.90 -14.40
N ILE A 295 -124.33 -18.44 -13.20
CA ILE A 295 -123.88 -17.05 -12.96
C ILE A 295 -122.42 -16.98 -12.47
N GLU A 296 -121.90 -18.00 -11.80
CA GLU A 296 -120.48 -18.01 -11.35
C GLU A 296 -119.48 -18.32 -12.49
N GLN A 297 -119.93 -18.87 -13.63
CA GLN A 297 -119.05 -19.24 -14.76
C GLN A 297 -118.72 -18.09 -15.75
N SER A 298 -119.20 -16.85 -15.54
CA SER A 298 -118.95 -15.74 -16.48
C SER A 298 -118.02 -14.64 -15.97
N ILE A 299 -117.29 -14.86 -14.87
CA ILE A 299 -116.32 -13.88 -14.33
C ILE A 299 -114.87 -14.36 -14.55
N GLU A 300 -114.59 -15.66 -14.41
CA GLU A 300 -113.23 -16.23 -14.53
C GLU A 300 -112.58 -16.06 -15.93
N GLN A 301 -113.38 -15.87 -17.00
CA GLN A 301 -112.86 -15.78 -18.37
C GLN A 301 -112.31 -14.41 -18.78
N GLU A 302 -112.52 -13.35 -17.99
CA GLU A 302 -111.96 -12.02 -18.29
C GLU A 302 -110.58 -11.82 -17.62
N GLU A 303 -110.45 -12.22 -16.35
CA GLU A 303 -109.21 -12.09 -15.58
C GLU A 303 -108.07 -12.95 -16.18
N LEU A 304 -108.37 -14.18 -16.61
CA LEU A 304 -107.41 -15.08 -17.26
C LEU A 304 -106.87 -14.57 -18.60
N LYS A 305 -107.49 -13.57 -19.23
CA LYS A 305 -106.94 -12.90 -20.42
C LYS A 305 -105.90 -11.85 -20.03
N GLN A 306 -106.19 -11.03 -19.01
CA GLN A 306 -105.25 -10.00 -18.54
C GLN A 306 -103.96 -10.62 -17.98
N GLU A 307 -104.04 -11.71 -17.20
CA GLU A 307 -102.84 -12.44 -16.76
C GLU A 307 -102.00 -12.95 -17.94
N ARG A 308 -102.65 -13.49 -18.99
CA ARG A 308 -101.96 -14.02 -20.18
C ARG A 308 -101.24 -12.93 -20.96
N GLU A 309 -101.78 -11.72 -21.03
CA GLU A 309 -101.12 -10.60 -21.73
C GLU A 309 -99.99 -9.97 -20.89
N GLN A 310 -100.15 -9.87 -19.56
CA GLN A 310 -99.07 -9.42 -18.68
C GLN A 310 -97.87 -10.40 -18.69
N LEU A 311 -98.13 -11.71 -18.61
CA LEU A 311 -97.08 -12.73 -18.76
C LEU A 311 -96.39 -12.66 -20.12
N ARG A 312 -97.12 -12.34 -21.20
CA ARG A 312 -96.55 -12.21 -22.55
C ARG A 312 -95.64 -10.99 -22.71
N LEU A 313 -95.96 -9.87 -22.05
CA LEU A 313 -95.11 -8.68 -22.01
C LEU A 313 -93.81 -8.95 -21.23
N LEU A 314 -93.91 -9.53 -20.03
CA LEU A 314 -92.75 -9.91 -19.22
C LEU A 314 -91.83 -10.91 -19.95
N LEU A 315 -92.40 -11.89 -20.66
CA LEU A 315 -91.61 -12.84 -21.47
C LEU A 315 -90.85 -12.14 -22.62
N TRP A 316 -91.47 -11.14 -23.25
CA TRP A 316 -90.83 -10.35 -24.32
C TRP A 316 -89.72 -9.44 -23.77
N GLU A 317 -89.94 -8.83 -22.60
CA GLU A 317 -88.98 -7.96 -21.93
C GLU A 317 -87.73 -8.73 -21.47
N VAL A 318 -87.91 -9.90 -20.84
CA VAL A 318 -86.80 -10.82 -20.49
C VAL A 318 -86.05 -11.30 -21.73
N TYR A 319 -86.77 -11.68 -22.80
CA TYR A 319 -86.14 -12.08 -24.08
C TYR A 319 -85.34 -10.94 -24.72
N TYR A 320 -85.82 -9.69 -24.63
CA TYR A 320 -85.12 -8.51 -25.14
C TYR A 320 -83.86 -8.19 -24.30
N GLN A 321 -83.95 -8.27 -22.97
CA GLN A 321 -82.81 -8.07 -22.07
C GLN A 321 -81.71 -9.12 -22.31
N ILE A 322 -82.06 -10.41 -22.38
CA ILE A 322 -81.11 -11.49 -22.69
C ILE A 322 -80.47 -11.28 -24.08
N ARG A 323 -81.25 -10.87 -25.09
CA ARG A 323 -80.74 -10.57 -26.44
C ARG A 323 -79.80 -9.36 -26.48
N SER A 324 -80.05 -8.36 -25.63
CA SER A 324 -79.16 -7.20 -25.43
C SER A 324 -77.82 -7.63 -24.84
N ILE A 325 -77.84 -8.42 -23.76
CA ILE A 325 -76.65 -8.95 -23.09
C ILE A 325 -75.83 -9.84 -24.05
N CYS A 326 -76.48 -10.70 -24.84
CA CYS A 326 -75.80 -11.50 -25.87
C CYS A 326 -75.14 -10.63 -26.96
N SER A 327 -75.77 -9.52 -27.35
CA SER A 327 -75.17 -8.57 -28.32
C SER A 327 -73.98 -7.82 -27.72
N GLN A 328 -74.02 -7.49 -26.42
CA GLN A 328 -72.89 -6.85 -25.72
C GLN A 328 -71.70 -7.81 -25.57
N LEU A 329 -71.95 -9.09 -25.25
CA LEU A 329 -70.90 -10.11 -25.16
C LEU A 329 -70.23 -10.41 -26.53
N ASN A 330 -70.99 -10.40 -27.63
CA ASN A 330 -70.43 -10.55 -28.98
C ASN A 330 -69.81 -9.25 -29.54
N GLY A 331 -69.96 -8.11 -28.88
CA GLY A 331 -69.57 -6.80 -29.43
C GLY A 331 -68.06 -6.58 -29.61
N ASN A 332 -67.22 -7.40 -28.98
CA ASN A 332 -65.77 -7.18 -28.88
C ASN A 332 -64.93 -8.04 -29.83
N HIS A 333 -65.48 -8.54 -30.94
CA HIS A 333 -64.68 -9.17 -32.00
C HIS A 333 -64.87 -8.54 -33.39
N ILE A 334 -63.98 -7.58 -33.66
CA ILE A 334 -63.48 -7.18 -34.99
C ILE A 334 -64.46 -6.42 -35.90
N THR A 335 -64.23 -5.11 -36.01
CA THR A 335 -64.44 -4.35 -37.26
C THR A 335 -63.09 -3.92 -37.83
N ASP A 336 -62.33 -4.87 -38.38
CA ASP A 336 -61.15 -4.55 -39.20
C ASP A 336 -61.47 -4.66 -40.69
N SER A 337 -61.37 -3.51 -41.36
CA SER A 337 -60.89 -3.44 -42.73
C SER A 337 -59.90 -2.26 -42.80
N ALA A 338 -58.68 -2.40 -43.31
CA ALA A 338 -58.10 -3.56 -44.00
C ALA A 338 -56.58 -3.63 -43.83
N ASN A 339 -56.05 -4.85 -44.03
CA ASN A 339 -54.63 -5.19 -44.17
C ASN A 339 -53.78 -5.01 -42.88
N LEU A 340 -52.80 -5.86 -42.59
CA LEU A 340 -52.08 -6.83 -43.44
C LEU A 340 -51.71 -8.09 -42.63
N GLN A 341 -51.11 -9.08 -43.28
CA GLN A 341 -50.40 -10.16 -42.60
C GLN A 341 -49.21 -9.56 -41.81
N ASP A 342 -48.94 -10.03 -40.59
CA ASP A 342 -47.92 -11.08 -40.38
C ASP A 342 -47.89 -11.64 -38.94
N LEU A 343 -47.14 -12.74 -38.76
CA LEU A 343 -46.51 -13.29 -37.53
C LEU A 343 -47.37 -13.40 -36.23
N SER A 344 -47.72 -14.60 -35.75
CA SER A 344 -46.86 -15.68 -35.20
C SER A 344 -46.40 -15.49 -33.74
N MET A 345 -46.97 -16.33 -32.86
CA MET A 345 -46.40 -16.85 -31.60
C MET A 345 -45.87 -15.86 -30.54
N ASN A 346 -46.67 -15.59 -29.49
CA ASN A 346 -46.40 -16.18 -28.15
C ASN A 346 -47.40 -15.83 -27.03
N LYS A 347 -47.35 -16.65 -25.95
CA LYS A 347 -47.83 -16.44 -24.56
C LYS A 347 -49.30 -16.68 -24.17
N SER A 348 -49.43 -17.11 -22.90
CA SER A 348 -50.58 -16.99 -21.98
C SER A 348 -51.92 -17.62 -22.38
N SER A 349 -51.92 -18.93 -22.62
CA SER A 349 -53.09 -19.78 -22.33
C SER A 349 -53.38 -19.81 -20.82
N LYS A 350 -54.51 -19.22 -20.36
CA LYS A 350 -55.26 -19.64 -19.16
C LYS A 350 -56.60 -18.94 -18.90
N THR A 351 -56.89 -17.77 -19.50
CA THR A 351 -58.06 -16.95 -19.13
C THR A 351 -59.33 -17.11 -19.98
N SER A 352 -59.28 -17.62 -21.22
CA SER A 352 -60.50 -17.75 -22.04
C SER A 352 -61.44 -18.87 -21.55
N SER A 353 -60.86 -20.00 -21.13
CA SER A 353 -61.58 -21.26 -20.89
C SER A 353 -62.78 -21.16 -19.96
N ALA A 354 -62.80 -20.24 -19.00
CA ALA A 354 -63.94 -20.03 -18.11
C ALA A 354 -65.10 -19.30 -18.81
N LYS A 355 -64.80 -18.26 -19.60
CA LYS A 355 -65.81 -17.51 -20.38
C LYS A 355 -66.38 -18.39 -21.50
N ASP A 356 -65.52 -19.17 -22.17
CA ASP A 356 -65.92 -20.10 -23.24
C ASP A 356 -66.88 -21.19 -22.72
N LEU A 357 -66.60 -21.80 -21.55
CA LEU A 357 -67.51 -22.76 -20.92
C LEU A 357 -68.83 -22.14 -20.48
N PHE A 358 -68.80 -20.93 -19.91
CA PHE A 358 -70.00 -20.27 -19.39
C PHE A 358 -70.97 -19.88 -20.51
N ILE A 359 -70.45 -19.32 -21.62
CA ILE A 359 -71.25 -18.99 -22.81
C ILE A 359 -71.91 -20.25 -23.39
N SER A 360 -71.17 -21.37 -23.47
CA SER A 360 -71.72 -22.65 -23.93
C SER A 360 -72.86 -23.17 -23.04
N LYS A 361 -72.71 -23.08 -21.71
CA LYS A 361 -73.77 -23.44 -20.75
C LYS A 361 -75.04 -22.58 -20.94
N LEU A 362 -74.88 -21.26 -21.00
CA LEU A 362 -76.01 -20.32 -21.09
C LEU A 362 -76.75 -20.43 -22.44
N GLN A 363 -76.03 -20.76 -23.53
CA GLN A 363 -76.65 -21.11 -24.81
C GLN A 363 -77.47 -22.41 -24.74
N SER A 364 -77.02 -23.42 -23.97
CA SER A 364 -77.73 -24.70 -23.87
C SER A 364 -79.06 -24.60 -23.12
N SER A 365 -79.10 -23.87 -22.00
CA SER A 365 -80.33 -23.65 -21.23
C SER A 365 -81.32 -22.73 -21.95
N LEU A 366 -80.85 -21.76 -22.73
CA LEU A 366 -81.71 -20.99 -23.65
C LEU A 366 -82.34 -21.87 -24.75
N LEU A 367 -81.65 -22.92 -25.19
CA LEU A 367 -82.20 -23.86 -26.17
C LEU A 367 -83.31 -24.74 -25.57
N GLU A 368 -83.17 -25.17 -24.31
CA GLU A 368 -84.20 -25.89 -23.57
C GLU A 368 -85.41 -25.01 -23.23
N LEU A 369 -85.21 -23.78 -22.74
CA LEU A 369 -86.30 -22.82 -22.53
C LEU A 369 -87.08 -22.54 -23.83
N ARG A 370 -86.37 -22.40 -24.95
CA ARG A 370 -87.02 -22.25 -26.27
C ARG A 370 -87.83 -23.49 -26.68
N ARG A 371 -87.35 -24.69 -26.34
CA ARG A 371 -88.06 -25.95 -26.61
C ARG A 371 -89.32 -26.10 -25.76
N LEU A 372 -89.26 -25.77 -24.48
CA LEU A 372 -90.42 -25.78 -23.58
C LEU A 372 -91.46 -24.72 -23.97
N ALA A 373 -91.02 -23.52 -24.36
CA ALA A 373 -91.90 -22.48 -24.88
C ALA A 373 -92.57 -22.86 -26.22
N GLN A 374 -91.88 -23.62 -27.08
CA GLN A 374 -92.44 -24.15 -28.33
C GLN A 374 -93.51 -25.22 -28.07
N ASN A 375 -93.24 -26.18 -27.17
CA ASN A 375 -94.24 -27.19 -26.79
C ASN A 375 -95.54 -26.55 -26.24
N LEU A 376 -95.43 -25.45 -25.49
CA LEU A 376 -96.58 -24.68 -24.97
C LEU A 376 -97.34 -23.85 -26.02
N LEU A 377 -96.90 -23.83 -27.28
CA LEU A 377 -97.54 -23.11 -28.39
C LEU A 377 -98.22 -24.04 -29.40
N ASP A 378 -97.82 -25.31 -29.49
CA ASP A 378 -98.25 -26.21 -30.58
C ASP A 378 -99.47 -27.10 -30.20
N ASP A 379 -99.68 -27.44 -28.91
CA ASP A 379 -100.78 -28.33 -28.48
C ASP A 379 -102.10 -27.59 -28.21
N ASN A 380 -103.03 -27.71 -29.17
CA ASN A 380 -104.46 -27.43 -28.96
C ASN A 380 -105.23 -28.75 -28.73
N GLU A 381 -105.35 -29.23 -27.48
CA GLU A 381 -106.59 -29.82 -26.91
C GLU A 381 -106.42 -30.44 -25.49
N ILE A 382 -107.18 -29.90 -24.52
CA ILE A 382 -107.87 -30.60 -23.41
C ILE A 382 -107.05 -31.14 -22.19
N THR A 383 -107.61 -30.87 -21.00
CA THR A 383 -107.36 -31.44 -19.64
C THR A 383 -106.07 -31.17 -18.85
N GLY A 384 -106.26 -30.43 -17.74
CA GLY A 384 -105.82 -30.86 -16.40
C GLY A 384 -104.36 -30.61 -15.99
N SER A 385 -103.38 -31.03 -16.78
CA SER A 385 -101.96 -31.12 -16.34
C SER A 385 -101.25 -29.76 -16.21
N HIS A 386 -101.78 -28.70 -16.85
CA HIS A 386 -101.05 -27.45 -17.08
C HIS A 386 -100.68 -26.61 -15.84
N HIS A 387 -101.07 -26.98 -14.62
CA HIS A 387 -100.66 -26.22 -13.44
C HIS A 387 -99.22 -26.55 -13.01
N ASP A 388 -98.88 -27.83 -12.93
CA ASP A 388 -97.57 -28.27 -12.44
C ASP A 388 -96.46 -27.98 -13.45
N ASP A 389 -96.70 -28.17 -14.76
CA ASP A 389 -95.73 -27.79 -15.80
C ASP A 389 -95.48 -26.26 -15.84
N LYS A 390 -96.53 -25.45 -15.63
CA LYS A 390 -96.44 -23.99 -15.53
C LYS A 390 -95.65 -23.54 -14.29
N ASN A 391 -95.78 -24.28 -13.18
CA ASN A 391 -95.03 -24.03 -11.95
C ASN A 391 -93.57 -24.51 -12.05
N MET A 392 -93.32 -25.66 -12.67
CA MET A 392 -91.98 -26.19 -12.98
C MET A 392 -91.22 -25.20 -13.86
N LEU A 393 -91.85 -24.68 -14.92
CA LEU A 393 -91.25 -23.67 -15.79
C LEU A 393 -90.97 -22.36 -15.05
N LYS A 394 -91.89 -21.88 -14.19
CA LYS A 394 -91.65 -20.72 -13.31
C LYS A 394 -90.45 -20.92 -12.39
N GLU A 395 -90.32 -22.08 -11.75
CA GLU A 395 -89.23 -22.37 -10.82
C GLU A 395 -87.88 -22.53 -11.54
N GLN A 396 -87.86 -23.14 -12.74
CA GLN A 396 -86.65 -23.16 -13.57
C GLN A 396 -86.27 -21.76 -14.07
N MET A 397 -87.23 -20.92 -14.49
CA MET A 397 -86.95 -19.53 -14.86
C MET A 397 -86.47 -18.69 -13.67
N ARG A 398 -86.99 -18.93 -12.45
CA ARG A 398 -86.51 -18.29 -11.22
C ARG A 398 -85.03 -18.61 -10.96
N LYS A 399 -84.67 -19.90 -11.01
CA LYS A 399 -83.27 -20.34 -10.84
C LYS A 399 -82.34 -19.81 -11.93
N LEU A 400 -82.77 -19.81 -13.19
CA LEU A 400 -81.98 -19.21 -14.27
C LEU A 400 -81.81 -17.69 -14.10
N GLY A 401 -82.81 -17.00 -13.55
CA GLY A 401 -82.69 -15.58 -13.17
C GLY A 401 -81.69 -15.36 -12.04
N GLU A 402 -81.72 -16.21 -11.01
CA GLU A 402 -80.80 -16.16 -9.86
C GLU A 402 -79.34 -16.46 -10.28
N GLU A 403 -79.10 -17.55 -11.02
CA GLU A 403 -77.78 -17.91 -11.56
C GLU A 403 -77.21 -16.84 -12.51
N LEU A 404 -78.06 -16.21 -13.33
CA LEU A 404 -77.66 -15.17 -14.28
C LEU A 404 -77.39 -13.83 -13.56
N TRP A 405 -78.10 -13.53 -12.47
CA TRP A 405 -77.85 -12.35 -11.63
C TRP A 405 -76.53 -12.48 -10.85
N GLU A 406 -76.27 -13.65 -10.22
CA GLU A 406 -74.98 -13.92 -9.55
C GLU A 406 -73.80 -13.81 -10.54
N ALA A 407 -73.95 -14.37 -11.75
CA ALA A 407 -72.92 -14.26 -12.78
C ALA A 407 -72.72 -12.80 -13.27
N GLN A 408 -73.79 -12.00 -13.33
CA GLN A 408 -73.71 -10.59 -13.71
C GLN A 408 -73.03 -9.74 -12.63
N ASP A 409 -73.29 -10.00 -11.34
CA ASP A 409 -72.66 -9.29 -10.23
C ASP A 409 -71.17 -9.65 -10.13
N LEU A 410 -70.81 -10.94 -10.22
CA LEU A 410 -69.42 -11.39 -10.29
C LEU A 410 -68.65 -10.80 -11.48
N TYR A 411 -69.26 -10.75 -12.68
CA TYR A 411 -68.65 -10.13 -13.85
C TYR A 411 -68.43 -8.62 -13.65
N LYS A 412 -69.39 -7.94 -13.02
CA LYS A 412 -69.29 -6.51 -12.69
C LYS A 412 -68.20 -6.25 -11.65
N GLN A 413 -68.07 -7.11 -10.64
CA GLN A 413 -67.02 -7.05 -9.64
C GLN A 413 -65.62 -7.31 -10.22
N GLU A 414 -65.47 -8.27 -11.15
CA GLU A 414 -64.23 -8.40 -11.95
C GLU A 414 -63.96 -7.13 -12.78
N GLN A 415 -64.98 -6.56 -13.43
CA GLN A 415 -64.80 -5.38 -14.28
C GLN A 415 -64.39 -4.14 -13.48
N GLU A 416 -64.97 -3.92 -12.29
CA GLU A 416 -64.58 -2.85 -11.37
C GLU A 416 -63.17 -3.08 -10.80
N SER A 417 -62.80 -4.34 -10.49
CA SER A 417 -61.43 -4.68 -10.09
C SER A 417 -60.40 -4.45 -11.21
N VAL A 418 -60.70 -4.85 -12.44
CA VAL A 418 -59.84 -4.61 -13.61
C VAL A 418 -59.70 -3.10 -13.86
N GLN A 419 -60.78 -2.32 -13.76
CA GLN A 419 -60.69 -0.86 -13.87
C GLN A 419 -59.79 -0.26 -12.78
N GLY A 420 -59.94 -0.67 -11.52
CA GLY A 420 -59.06 -0.24 -10.43
C GLY A 420 -57.57 -0.54 -10.70
N THR A 421 -57.24 -1.78 -11.08
CA THR A 421 -55.85 -2.13 -11.41
C THR A 421 -55.33 -1.38 -12.65
N GLN A 422 -56.19 -1.04 -13.61
CA GLN A 422 -55.79 -0.28 -14.79
C GLN A 422 -55.61 1.23 -14.49
N GLU A 423 -56.35 1.79 -13.53
CA GLU A 423 -56.09 3.11 -12.96
C GLU A 423 -54.79 3.16 -12.14
N GLU A 424 -54.49 2.13 -11.34
CA GLU A 424 -53.20 1.99 -10.66
C GLU A 424 -52.03 1.88 -11.65
N ILE A 425 -52.18 1.09 -12.72
CA ILE A 425 -51.18 0.98 -13.80
C ILE A 425 -51.01 2.34 -14.50
N LEU A 426 -52.08 3.11 -14.72
CA LEU A 426 -52.00 4.46 -15.28
C LEU A 426 -51.30 5.46 -14.34
N GLN A 427 -51.56 5.39 -13.03
CA GLN A 427 -50.86 6.20 -12.03
C GLN A 427 -49.37 5.87 -11.97
N LEU A 428 -49.02 4.59 -11.94
CA LEU A 428 -47.62 4.13 -11.98
C LEU A 428 -46.93 4.49 -13.30
N HIS A 429 -47.63 4.39 -14.44
CA HIS A 429 -47.09 4.80 -15.73
C HIS A 429 -46.84 6.32 -15.79
N ASN A 430 -47.75 7.13 -15.22
CA ASN A 430 -47.56 8.58 -15.10
C ASN A 430 -46.42 8.94 -14.14
N GLN A 431 -46.23 8.21 -13.04
CA GLN A 431 -45.05 8.39 -12.16
C GLN A 431 -43.75 8.01 -12.90
N ILE A 432 -43.73 6.89 -13.62
CA ILE A 432 -42.57 6.47 -14.43
C ILE A 432 -42.27 7.50 -15.53
N ALA A 433 -43.29 8.09 -16.16
CA ALA A 433 -43.12 9.16 -17.15
C ALA A 433 -42.57 10.45 -16.51
N LEU A 434 -43.07 10.85 -15.33
CA LEU A 434 -42.53 11.99 -14.57
C LEU A 434 -41.07 11.77 -14.18
N PHE A 435 -40.73 10.62 -13.58
CA PHE A 435 -39.35 10.28 -13.25
C PHE A 435 -38.46 10.17 -14.51
N SER A 436 -39.00 9.72 -15.65
CA SER A 436 -38.25 9.72 -16.92
C SER A 436 -37.94 11.15 -17.40
N ILE A 437 -38.86 12.10 -17.22
CA ILE A 437 -38.63 13.53 -17.53
C ILE A 437 -37.63 14.14 -16.52
N GLU A 438 -37.75 13.83 -15.23
CA GLU A 438 -36.81 14.26 -14.19
C GLU A 438 -35.41 13.66 -14.33
N ILE A 439 -35.25 12.52 -15.02
CA ILE A 439 -33.95 11.94 -15.38
C ILE A 439 -33.42 12.52 -16.70
N CYS A 440 -34.28 12.70 -17.70
CA CYS A 440 -33.91 13.34 -18.97
C CYS A 440 -33.46 14.79 -18.79
N SER A 441 -34.05 15.56 -17.87
CA SER A 441 -33.68 16.95 -17.59
C SER A 441 -32.18 17.13 -17.26
N PRO A 442 -31.63 16.51 -16.18
CA PRO A 442 -30.21 16.59 -15.85
C PRO A 442 -29.31 15.78 -16.79
N GLN A 443 -29.85 14.84 -17.58
CA GLN A 443 -29.10 14.18 -18.66
C GLN A 443 -28.91 15.13 -19.84
N GLU A 444 -29.96 15.81 -20.33
CA GLU A 444 -29.86 16.85 -21.35
C GLU A 444 -29.01 18.02 -20.86
N GLU A 445 -29.10 18.42 -19.59
CA GLU A 445 -28.23 19.47 -19.04
C GLU A 445 -26.76 19.00 -18.96
N ASN A 446 -26.51 17.73 -18.60
CA ASN A 446 -25.17 17.13 -18.73
C ASN A 446 -24.69 17.07 -20.19
N GLU A 447 -25.54 16.72 -21.15
CA GLU A 447 -25.17 16.68 -22.56
C GLU A 447 -24.95 18.08 -23.15
N ARG A 448 -25.71 19.09 -22.71
CA ARG A 448 -25.47 20.50 -23.05
C ARG A 448 -24.16 21.01 -22.43
N LEU A 449 -23.87 20.67 -21.17
CA LEU A 449 -22.60 21.00 -20.52
C LEU A 449 -21.41 20.24 -21.14
N ARG A 450 -21.60 18.98 -21.55
CA ARG A 450 -20.59 18.18 -22.28
C ARG A 450 -20.36 18.72 -23.67
N THR A 451 -21.40 19.01 -24.46
CA THR A 451 -21.26 19.56 -25.81
C THR A 451 -20.70 20.99 -25.80
N ALA A 452 -21.01 21.79 -24.78
CA ALA A 452 -20.32 23.07 -24.52
C ALA A 452 -18.84 22.89 -24.16
N LYS A 453 -18.47 21.82 -23.43
CA LYS A 453 -17.05 21.44 -23.18
C LYS A 453 -16.35 20.74 -24.34
N ILE A 454 -17.08 20.29 -25.37
CA ILE A 454 -16.55 19.52 -26.51
C ILE A 454 -16.46 20.37 -27.79
N ARG A 455 -17.25 21.45 -27.91
CA ARG A 455 -17.09 22.47 -28.95
C ARG A 455 -16.04 23.54 -28.62
N GLU A 456 -14.83 23.08 -28.30
CA GLU A 456 -13.53 23.66 -28.70
C GLU A 456 -12.40 22.92 -27.98
N PRO A 457 -11.60 22.07 -28.66
CA PRO A 457 -10.35 21.55 -28.10
C PRO A 457 -9.31 22.67 -28.09
N SER A 458 -9.40 23.54 -27.09
CA SER A 458 -8.77 24.86 -27.08
C SER A 458 -7.24 24.83 -27.21
N GLU A 459 -6.69 25.91 -27.75
CA GLU A 459 -5.24 26.11 -27.88
C GLU A 459 -4.50 25.88 -26.57
N VAL A 460 -5.14 26.16 -25.42
CA VAL A 460 -4.62 25.94 -24.07
C VAL A 460 -4.12 24.51 -23.87
N LEU A 461 -4.83 23.49 -24.38
CA LEU A 461 -4.40 22.09 -24.25
C LEU A 461 -3.19 21.78 -25.15
N GLN A 462 -3.16 22.32 -26.37
CA GLN A 462 -2.02 22.17 -27.29
C GLN A 462 -0.80 22.99 -26.84
N ASN A 463 -1.01 24.07 -26.09
CA ASN A 463 0.03 24.87 -25.46
C ASN A 463 0.58 24.16 -24.23
N ALA A 464 -0.27 23.63 -23.34
CA ALA A 464 0.17 22.85 -22.19
C ALA A 464 0.96 21.58 -22.59
N ILE A 465 0.59 20.92 -23.70
CA ILE A 465 1.37 19.80 -24.24
C ILE A 465 2.75 20.27 -24.75
N ARG A 466 2.80 21.40 -25.49
CA ARG A 466 4.07 21.98 -25.95
C ARG A 466 4.96 22.46 -24.80
N GLU A 467 4.40 23.15 -23.81
CA GLU A 467 5.11 23.61 -22.61
C GLU A 467 5.67 22.43 -21.80
N ARG A 468 4.92 21.32 -21.69
CA ARG A 468 5.40 20.08 -21.09
C ARG A 468 6.59 19.50 -21.87
N ASP A 469 6.51 19.46 -23.20
CA ASP A 469 7.54 18.83 -24.04
C ASP A 469 8.80 19.72 -24.15
N ASP A 470 8.63 21.04 -24.14
CA ASP A 470 9.71 22.02 -23.96
C ASP A 470 10.35 21.92 -22.57
N ALA A 471 9.56 21.68 -21.51
CA ALA A 471 10.11 21.45 -20.17
C ALA A 471 10.89 20.12 -20.09
N ILE A 472 10.42 19.06 -20.76
CA ILE A 472 11.12 17.77 -20.85
C ILE A 472 12.43 17.92 -21.62
N THR A 473 12.45 18.62 -22.76
CA THR A 473 13.71 18.83 -23.51
C THR A 473 14.71 19.70 -22.73
N LYS A 474 14.25 20.78 -22.06
CA LYS A 474 15.08 21.58 -21.16
C LYS A 474 15.63 20.76 -19.98
N LYS A 475 14.80 19.92 -19.34
CA LYS A 475 15.23 19.00 -18.28
C LYS A 475 16.33 18.07 -18.78
N ASN A 476 16.14 17.43 -19.93
CA ASN A 476 17.12 16.49 -20.49
C ASN A 476 18.45 17.19 -20.84
N ALA A 477 18.42 18.45 -21.30
CA ALA A 477 19.62 19.25 -21.54
C ALA A 477 20.37 19.58 -20.23
N VAL A 478 19.63 19.95 -19.17
CA VAL A 478 20.22 20.19 -17.82
C VAL A 478 20.78 18.90 -17.23
N GLU A 479 20.13 17.76 -17.40
CA GLU A 479 20.64 16.46 -16.95
C GLU A 479 21.92 16.05 -17.71
N MET A 480 22.03 16.39 -19.00
CA MET A 480 23.23 16.16 -19.81
C MET A 480 24.41 17.07 -19.38
N GLU A 481 24.18 18.36 -19.16
CA GLU A 481 25.22 19.27 -18.65
C GLU A 481 25.60 18.95 -17.20
N LEU A 482 24.68 18.46 -16.37
CA LEU A 482 24.97 17.93 -15.04
C LEU A 482 25.82 16.66 -15.10
N ALA A 483 25.57 15.75 -16.05
CA ALA A 483 26.40 14.56 -16.26
C ALA A 483 27.82 14.93 -16.71
N LYS A 484 27.94 15.89 -17.63
CA LYS A 484 29.22 16.46 -18.09
C LYS A 484 29.99 17.13 -16.95
N CYS A 485 29.34 17.99 -16.17
CA CYS A 485 29.93 18.63 -14.99
C CYS A 485 30.39 17.61 -13.93
N LYS A 486 29.69 16.48 -13.76
CA LYS A 486 30.17 15.36 -12.92
C LYS A 486 31.44 14.72 -13.48
N VAL A 487 31.54 14.50 -14.79
CA VAL A 487 32.77 13.98 -15.43
C VAL A 487 33.94 14.96 -15.28
N ASP A 488 33.70 16.27 -15.46
CA ASP A 488 34.71 17.30 -15.25
C ASP A 488 35.17 17.37 -13.77
N ASN A 489 34.24 17.20 -12.81
CA ASN A 489 34.54 17.12 -11.38
C ASN A 489 35.37 15.87 -11.04
N MET A 490 35.04 14.69 -11.61
CA MET A 490 35.84 13.48 -11.47
C MET A 490 37.26 13.65 -12.06
N SER A 491 37.38 14.31 -13.20
CA SER A 491 38.68 14.66 -13.82
C SER A 491 39.50 15.61 -12.93
N LEU A 492 38.87 16.64 -12.36
CA LEU A 492 39.50 17.57 -11.42
C LEU A 492 39.95 16.88 -10.13
N ASN A 493 39.16 15.95 -9.57
CA ASN A 493 39.55 15.18 -8.40
C ASN A 493 40.74 14.23 -8.69
N SER A 494 40.79 13.62 -9.88
CA SER A 494 41.96 12.85 -10.31
C SER A 494 43.22 13.73 -10.37
N GLN A 495 43.13 14.90 -11.02
CA GLN A 495 44.24 15.85 -11.12
C GLN A 495 44.68 16.38 -9.74
N LEU A 496 43.74 16.56 -8.81
CA LEU A 496 44.02 16.95 -7.43
C LEU A 496 44.77 15.83 -6.67
N LEU A 497 44.34 14.57 -6.83
CA LEU A 497 45.02 13.40 -6.27
C LEU A 497 46.44 13.28 -6.83
N ASP A 498 46.64 13.41 -8.15
CA ASP A 498 47.96 13.41 -8.78
C ASP A 498 48.86 14.54 -8.25
N ALA A 499 48.32 15.74 -8.07
CA ALA A 499 49.06 16.88 -7.50
C ALA A 499 49.41 16.67 -6.02
N LEU A 500 48.53 16.04 -5.23
CA LEU A 500 48.82 15.66 -3.84
C LEU A 500 49.88 14.56 -3.77
N GLN A 501 49.81 13.55 -4.64
CA GLN A 501 50.81 12.48 -4.79
C GLN A 501 52.20 13.07 -5.11
N GLN A 502 52.28 14.01 -6.06
CA GLN A 502 53.52 14.72 -6.39
C GLN A 502 54.04 15.57 -5.23
N LYS A 503 53.16 16.31 -4.53
CA LYS A 503 53.53 17.11 -3.36
C LYS A 503 54.05 16.24 -2.21
N PHE A 504 53.45 15.08 -1.98
CA PHE A 504 53.89 14.10 -0.98
C PHE A 504 55.30 13.58 -1.32
N ASN A 505 55.51 13.13 -2.56
CA ASN A 505 56.82 12.66 -3.03
C ASN A 505 57.91 13.75 -2.91
N LEU A 506 57.60 15.01 -3.24
CA LEU A 506 58.52 16.13 -3.07
C LEU A 506 58.80 16.44 -1.59
N SER A 507 57.81 16.29 -0.70
CA SER A 507 58.00 16.45 0.75
C SER A 507 58.91 15.37 1.32
N GLN A 508 58.70 14.10 0.94
CA GLN A 508 59.52 12.96 1.36
C GLN A 508 60.97 13.08 0.86
N GLN A 509 61.17 13.60 -0.36
CA GLN A 509 62.51 13.96 -0.86
C GLN A 509 63.13 15.09 -0.04
N LEU A 510 62.36 16.14 0.30
CA LEU A 510 62.85 17.26 1.09
C LEU A 510 63.30 16.83 2.50
N GLU A 511 62.54 15.94 3.15
CA GLU A 511 62.91 15.33 4.43
C GLU A 511 64.21 14.53 4.30
N ALA A 512 64.36 13.68 3.27
CA ALA A 512 65.61 12.94 3.03
C ALA A 512 66.83 13.87 2.80
N TRP A 513 66.64 15.00 2.12
CA TRP A 513 67.67 16.05 1.96
C TRP A 513 67.99 16.76 3.29
N GLN A 514 67.00 17.06 4.11
CA GLN A 514 67.21 17.65 5.44
C GLN A 514 67.98 16.68 6.35
N ASP A 515 67.61 15.40 6.33
CA ASP A 515 68.23 14.35 7.14
C ASP A 515 69.70 14.12 6.75
N ALA A 516 70.02 14.19 5.45
CA ALA A 516 71.40 14.20 4.95
C ALA A 516 72.19 15.44 5.45
N GLY A 517 71.60 16.64 5.36
CA GLY A 517 72.22 17.88 5.84
C GLY A 517 72.39 17.95 7.37
N VAL A 518 71.51 17.30 8.13
CA VAL A 518 71.63 17.14 9.59
C VAL A 518 72.76 16.17 9.93
N LYS A 519 72.86 15.03 9.24
CA LYS A 519 73.95 14.05 9.41
C LYS A 519 75.34 14.66 9.13
N GLU A 520 75.46 15.55 8.14
CA GLU A 520 76.72 16.27 7.91
C GLU A 520 77.06 17.24 9.05
N LYS A 521 76.07 17.98 9.57
CA LYS A 521 76.25 18.94 10.68
C LYS A 521 76.57 18.26 12.01
N THR A 522 75.93 17.14 12.35
CA THR A 522 76.19 16.42 13.62
C THR A 522 77.60 15.85 13.71
N SER A 523 78.20 15.44 12.58
CA SER A 523 79.60 15.01 12.53
C SER A 523 80.60 16.09 12.97
N LYS A 524 80.24 17.37 12.76
CA LYS A 524 81.08 18.54 13.09
C LYS A 524 80.85 19.01 14.53
N THR A 525 79.62 18.92 15.06
CA THR A 525 79.33 19.33 16.45
C THR A 525 79.79 18.31 17.50
N GLN A 526 79.79 17.01 17.20
CA GLN A 526 80.31 15.99 18.13
C GLN A 526 81.81 16.18 18.45
N ARG A 527 82.60 16.76 17.53
CA ARG A 527 84.01 17.11 17.78
C ARG A 527 84.21 18.33 18.67
N LEU A 528 83.19 19.17 18.85
CA LEU A 528 83.25 20.38 19.68
C LEU A 528 82.82 20.11 21.14
N MET A 529 81.83 19.24 21.34
CA MET A 529 81.26 18.93 22.66
C MET A 529 82.24 18.26 23.63
N ALA A 530 83.30 17.60 23.13
CA ALA A 530 84.32 16.96 23.95
C ALA A 530 85.25 17.94 24.70
N VAL A 531 85.28 19.22 24.31
CA VAL A 531 86.22 20.22 24.85
C VAL A 531 85.63 21.01 26.03
N ILE A 532 84.30 21.07 26.15
CA ILE A 532 83.60 22.01 27.04
C ILE A 532 83.30 21.40 28.43
N THR A 533 83.32 20.07 28.57
CA THR A 533 82.91 19.36 29.80
C THR A 533 83.88 19.51 30.98
N VAL A 534 85.04 20.14 30.80
CA VAL A 534 86.12 20.24 31.81
C VAL A 534 85.97 21.46 32.74
N LEU A 535 85.18 22.47 32.38
CA LEU A 535 85.22 23.80 33.04
C LEU A 535 83.86 24.30 33.57
N ARG A 536 83.23 23.57 34.50
CA ARG A 536 82.26 24.19 35.45
C ARG A 536 81.99 23.42 36.75
N GLN A 537 82.99 23.39 37.64
CA GLN A 537 82.74 23.40 39.09
C GLN A 537 82.78 24.85 39.62
N VAL A 538 82.44 25.02 40.92
CA VAL A 538 82.53 26.24 41.77
C VAL A 538 81.27 27.13 41.86
N SER A 539 80.69 27.17 43.09
CA SER A 539 79.81 28.20 43.69
C SER A 539 78.40 28.44 43.09
N ALA A 540 77.40 28.98 43.80
CA ALA A 540 77.04 28.98 45.24
C ALA A 540 75.57 29.50 45.39
N SER A 541 74.96 29.39 46.57
CA SER A 541 73.55 29.74 46.89
C SER A 541 73.45 30.61 48.17
N PRO A 542 72.28 30.98 48.74
CA PRO A 542 70.92 31.34 48.25
C PRO A 542 70.47 32.75 48.79
N LEU A 543 69.17 32.96 49.15
CA LEU A 543 68.48 34.08 49.91
C LEU A 543 67.53 34.98 49.05
N LEU A 544 66.37 35.54 49.49
CA LEU A 544 65.39 35.27 50.59
C LEU A 544 64.06 36.09 50.31
N TRP A 545 63.05 36.05 51.22
CA TRP A 545 61.71 36.71 51.22
C TRP A 545 60.70 36.13 50.20
N GLY A 546 59.38 36.01 50.41
CA GLY A 546 58.41 36.39 51.48
C GLY A 546 57.09 36.83 50.77
N TRP A 547 55.84 36.48 51.10
CA TRP A 547 55.09 36.26 52.36
C TRP A 547 53.96 35.18 52.22
N GLY A 548 53.24 34.88 53.31
CA GLY A 548 51.92 34.18 53.41
C GLY A 548 51.37 34.35 54.85
N PRO A 549 50.44 33.54 55.41
CA PRO A 549 49.38 32.66 54.86
C PRO A 549 47.99 32.89 55.59
N VAL A 550 47.22 31.83 55.97
CA VAL A 550 46.06 31.78 56.93
C VAL A 550 44.65 32.18 56.39
N LEU A 551 43.48 31.63 56.81
CA LEU A 551 42.99 30.23 57.05
C LEU A 551 41.48 30.19 57.50
N PHE A 552 40.67 29.28 56.94
CA PHE A 552 39.54 28.51 57.56
C PHE A 552 38.26 29.19 58.16
N VAL A 553 37.31 28.30 58.60
CA VAL A 553 36.04 28.51 59.38
C VAL A 553 34.78 28.87 58.59
N PHE A 554 33.55 28.33 58.75
CA PHE A 554 32.88 27.13 59.39
C PHE A 554 31.60 26.84 58.53
N GLY A 555 30.70 25.85 58.69
CA GLY A 555 30.43 24.81 59.70
C GLY A 555 29.28 23.86 59.21
N SER A 556 28.78 22.94 60.05
CA SER A 556 27.93 21.77 59.65
C SER A 556 26.52 21.75 60.30
N VAL A 557 25.85 20.57 60.36
CA VAL A 557 24.55 20.19 61.02
C VAL A 557 23.39 20.04 59.98
N LEU A 558 22.76 18.88 59.66
CA LEU A 558 22.29 17.66 60.39
C LEU A 558 21.01 17.99 61.22
N VAL A 559 19.90 17.24 61.39
CA VAL A 559 19.55 15.81 61.60
C VAL A 559 18.02 15.65 61.32
N LEU A 560 17.53 14.40 61.27
CA LEU A 560 16.14 13.86 61.45
C LEU A 560 15.34 13.53 60.18
N LEU A 561 14.51 12.47 60.10
CA LEU A 561 14.47 11.12 60.70
C LEU A 561 13.26 10.36 60.08
N LEU A 562 13.44 9.07 59.78
CA LEU A 562 12.43 8.02 59.47
C LEU A 562 11.59 7.64 60.75
N PRO A 563 10.69 6.61 60.80
CA PRO A 563 10.24 5.56 59.82
C PRO A 563 8.70 5.21 59.87
N LEU A 564 8.31 4.03 59.33
CA LEU A 564 7.07 3.21 59.58
C LEU A 564 5.76 3.75 58.95
N VAL A 565 4.69 3.00 58.59
CA VAL A 565 4.13 1.62 58.79
C VAL A 565 3.57 1.13 57.40
N GLY A 566 3.25 -0.13 57.02
CA GLY A 566 3.08 -1.44 57.70
C GLY A 566 3.00 -2.65 56.74
N VAL A 567 2.16 -3.67 57.02
CA VAL A 567 2.35 -5.10 56.61
C VAL A 567 1.03 -5.90 56.45
N GLU A 568 1.02 -6.93 55.56
CA GLU A 568 0.08 -8.09 55.40
C GLU A 568 -1.43 -7.83 55.07
N ASN A 569 -2.11 -8.61 54.20
CA ASN A 569 -2.48 -10.03 54.42
C ASN A 569 -2.98 -10.82 53.16
N ASN A 570 -2.81 -12.14 53.21
CA ASN A 570 -3.60 -13.31 52.68
C ASN A 570 -4.79 -13.09 51.69
N CYS A 571 -5.07 -14.00 50.71
CA CYS A 571 -5.57 -15.38 50.93
C CYS A 571 -5.53 -16.34 49.70
N CYS A 572 -6.03 -17.59 49.87
CA CYS A 572 -6.09 -18.75 48.94
C CYS A 572 -7.20 -18.64 47.84
N THR A 573 -7.42 -19.54 46.86
CA THR A 573 -7.02 -20.96 46.53
C THR A 573 -6.62 -21.08 45.03
N LYS A 574 -6.10 -22.18 44.41
CA LYS A 574 -5.84 -23.62 44.70
C LYS A 574 -6.97 -24.63 44.31
N LEU A 575 -6.57 -25.82 43.80
CA LEU A 575 -7.36 -27.02 43.32
C LEU A 575 -7.95 -26.87 41.89
N LYS A 576 -7.58 -27.70 40.88
CA LYS A 576 -7.95 -29.12 40.53
C LYS A 576 -9.28 -29.22 39.73
N ASP A 577 -9.52 -30.17 38.81
CA ASP A 577 -8.85 -31.44 38.47
C ASP A 577 -9.21 -31.95 37.03
N ILE A 578 -8.42 -32.90 36.52
CA ILE A 578 -8.79 -34.09 35.69
C ILE A 578 -9.37 -33.98 34.24
N SER A 579 -8.73 -34.80 33.40
CA SER A 579 -8.91 -35.17 31.97
C SER A 579 -10.28 -35.64 31.45
N LEU A 580 -10.46 -35.53 30.12
CA LEU A 580 -10.75 -36.68 29.23
C LEU A 580 -9.70 -36.68 28.09
N LEU A 581 -8.86 -37.71 27.90
CA LEU A 581 -9.09 -39.07 27.38
C LEU A 581 -9.40 -39.16 25.87
N CYS A 582 -8.65 -40.04 25.21
CA CYS A 582 -8.57 -40.26 23.77
C CYS A 582 -9.87 -40.79 23.13
N TRP A 583 -9.99 -40.60 21.81
CA TRP A 583 -10.14 -41.61 20.73
C TRP A 583 -10.20 -40.80 19.39
N ALA A 584 -9.74 -41.26 18.23
CA ALA A 584 -9.22 -42.56 17.85
C ALA A 584 -7.98 -42.45 16.94
N ASN A 585 -7.31 -43.58 16.73
CA ASN A 585 -6.20 -43.78 15.81
C ASN A 585 -6.64 -44.88 14.81
N THR A 586 -6.35 -44.78 13.49
CA THR A 586 -6.01 -45.91 12.58
C THR A 586 -6.05 -45.53 11.09
N TYR A 587 -4.91 -45.74 10.38
CA TYR A 587 -4.71 -46.16 8.96
C TYR A 587 -5.41 -45.38 7.80
N LEU A 588 -4.90 -45.26 6.56
CA LEU A 588 -3.74 -45.80 5.80
C LEU A 588 -2.96 -44.61 5.17
N ALA A 589 -1.63 -44.55 5.07
CA ALA A 589 -0.60 -45.40 4.42
C ALA A 589 -0.32 -45.11 2.92
N GLY A 590 0.82 -44.47 2.65
CA GLY A 590 1.69 -44.74 1.48
C GLY A 590 1.45 -43.96 0.16
N GLY A 591 2.34 -43.03 -0.17
CA GLY A 591 2.43 -42.43 -1.51
C GLY A 591 3.33 -41.20 -1.61
N HIS A 592 4.63 -41.39 -1.88
CA HIS A 592 5.57 -40.27 -2.06
C HIS A 592 5.57 -39.75 -3.51
N SER A 593 5.32 -38.46 -3.69
CA SER A 593 5.72 -37.70 -4.87
C SER A 593 5.92 -36.23 -4.50
N THR A 594 7.08 -35.66 -4.81
CA THR A 594 7.46 -34.30 -4.45
C THR A 594 6.67 -33.24 -5.23
N ILE A 595 5.72 -32.59 -4.56
CA ILE A 595 5.22 -31.22 -4.76
C ILE A 595 4.56 -30.83 -3.44
N VAL A 596 4.95 -29.70 -2.84
CA VAL A 596 4.31 -29.21 -1.60
C VAL A 596 3.05 -28.42 -1.96
N THR A 597 1.98 -29.16 -2.23
CA THR A 597 0.64 -28.58 -2.31
C THR A 597 0.22 -28.10 -0.92
N VAL A 598 -0.10 -26.82 -0.77
CA VAL A 598 -0.75 -26.31 0.45
C VAL A 598 -2.06 -27.11 0.67
N PRO A 599 -2.34 -27.62 1.89
CA PRO A 599 -3.48 -28.51 2.12
C PRO A 599 -4.81 -27.82 1.76
N TYR A 600 -5.53 -28.42 0.81
CA TYR A 600 -6.66 -27.82 0.09
C TYR A 600 -7.96 -27.68 0.92
N THR A 601 -7.89 -27.78 2.24
CA THR A 601 -9.03 -27.97 3.16
C THR A 601 -9.39 -26.74 3.99
N ALA A 602 -8.78 -25.58 3.70
CA ALA A 602 -9.09 -24.29 4.33
C ALA A 602 -9.50 -23.20 3.31
N LEU A 603 -9.96 -23.61 2.12
CA LEU A 603 -10.20 -22.72 0.97
C LEU A 603 -11.68 -22.30 0.82
N GLU A 604 -12.41 -22.25 1.93
CA GLU A 604 -13.65 -21.48 2.04
C GLU A 604 -13.33 -20.16 2.78
N ILE A 605 -13.92 -19.05 2.34
CA ILE A 605 -13.63 -17.68 2.83
C ILE A 605 -12.22 -17.15 2.49
N LEU A 606 -11.80 -17.28 1.22
CA LEU A 606 -10.95 -16.24 0.62
C LEU A 606 -11.82 -15.06 0.13
N PRO A 607 -11.37 -13.80 0.28
CA PRO A 607 -12.03 -12.65 -0.33
C PRO A 607 -11.83 -12.71 -1.85
N GLN A 608 -12.84 -13.21 -2.58
CA GLN A 608 -12.78 -13.24 -4.04
C GLN A 608 -12.65 -11.81 -4.57
N LYS A 609 -11.55 -11.50 -5.29
CA LYS A 609 -11.47 -10.31 -6.14
C LYS A 609 -12.76 -10.24 -6.97
N PRO A 610 -13.46 -9.09 -7.03
CA PRO A 610 -14.80 -9.03 -7.63
C PRO A 610 -14.74 -9.56 -9.05
N LYS A 611 -15.52 -10.61 -9.34
CA LYS A 611 -15.50 -11.28 -10.65
C LYS A 611 -15.79 -10.23 -11.73
N PRO A 612 -14.93 -10.08 -12.76
CA PRO A 612 -15.06 -9.01 -13.74
C PRO A 612 -16.44 -9.09 -14.39
N SER A 613 -17.04 -7.93 -14.63
CA SER A 613 -18.37 -7.86 -15.24
C SER A 613 -18.37 -8.58 -16.59
N LYS A 614 -19.55 -9.01 -17.06
CA LYS A 614 -19.64 -9.66 -18.37
C LYS A 614 -19.05 -8.76 -19.47
N GLU A 615 -19.28 -7.46 -19.39
CA GLU A 615 -18.74 -6.44 -20.31
C GLU A 615 -17.21 -6.38 -20.27
N SER A 616 -16.59 -6.32 -19.08
CA SER A 616 -15.13 -6.36 -18.93
C SER A 616 -14.52 -7.66 -19.48
N GLN A 617 -15.22 -8.79 -19.37
CA GLN A 617 -14.78 -10.06 -19.98
C GLN A 617 -14.87 -10.05 -21.52
N TRP A 618 -15.81 -9.31 -22.12
CA TRP A 618 -15.84 -9.09 -23.58
C TRP A 618 -14.71 -8.16 -24.03
N GLU A 619 -14.43 -7.11 -23.25
CA GLU A 619 -13.34 -6.16 -23.50
C GLU A 619 -11.97 -6.84 -23.45
N ALA A 620 -11.68 -7.62 -22.40
CA ALA A 620 -10.43 -8.38 -22.28
C ALA A 620 -10.24 -9.38 -23.43
N LYS A 621 -11.32 -10.04 -23.89
CA LYS A 621 -11.29 -10.94 -25.06
C LYS A 621 -11.03 -10.19 -26.37
N ALA A 622 -11.62 -9.01 -26.55
CA ALA A 622 -11.34 -8.15 -27.70
C ALA A 622 -9.88 -7.67 -27.72
N ALA A 623 -9.34 -7.29 -26.55
CA ALA A 623 -7.93 -6.90 -26.40
C ALA A 623 -6.97 -8.07 -26.72
N LEU A 624 -7.27 -9.30 -26.26
CA LEU A 624 -6.52 -10.50 -26.66
C LEU A 624 -6.58 -10.76 -28.17
N GLN A 625 -7.76 -10.65 -28.79
CA GLN A 625 -7.91 -10.86 -30.24
C GLN A 625 -7.11 -9.83 -31.05
N GLN A 626 -7.09 -8.56 -30.61
CA GLN A 626 -6.23 -7.52 -31.20
C GLN A 626 -4.75 -7.82 -30.98
N ALA A 627 -4.34 -8.26 -29.79
CA ALA A 627 -2.95 -8.63 -29.50
C ALA A 627 -2.46 -9.78 -30.40
N MET A 628 -3.30 -10.80 -30.60
CA MET A 628 -2.99 -11.93 -31.48
C MET A 628 -2.85 -11.52 -32.94
N GLU A 629 -3.64 -10.55 -33.40
CA GLU A 629 -3.50 -9.99 -34.73
C GLU A 629 -2.24 -9.10 -34.86
N MET A 630 -1.89 -8.31 -33.84
CA MET A 630 -0.61 -7.60 -33.80
C MET A 630 0.60 -8.55 -33.78
N LYS A 631 0.50 -9.68 -33.08
CA LYS A 631 1.52 -10.74 -33.04
C LYS A 631 1.75 -11.36 -34.41
N LYS A 632 0.68 -11.74 -35.14
CA LYS A 632 0.78 -12.21 -36.55
C LYS A 632 1.41 -11.17 -37.47
N GLN A 633 1.15 -9.88 -37.24
CA GLN A 633 1.74 -8.77 -37.99
C GLN A 633 3.18 -8.42 -37.54
N GLY A 634 3.80 -9.24 -36.67
CA GLY A 634 5.17 -9.05 -36.17
C GLY A 634 5.34 -7.91 -35.16
N LYS A 635 4.26 -7.23 -34.75
CA LYS A 635 4.28 -6.04 -33.89
C LYS A 635 4.32 -6.41 -32.41
N ARG A 636 5.35 -7.18 -32.00
CA ARG A 636 5.50 -7.79 -30.66
C ARG A 636 5.21 -6.83 -29.51
N GLU A 637 5.85 -5.66 -29.45
CA GLU A 637 5.62 -4.67 -28.38
C GLU A 637 4.15 -4.25 -28.24
N LYS A 638 3.41 -4.17 -29.35
CA LYS A 638 1.99 -3.79 -29.33
C LYS A 638 1.13 -4.96 -28.84
N ALA A 639 1.47 -6.19 -29.23
CA ALA A 639 0.84 -7.39 -28.69
C ALA A 639 1.09 -7.51 -27.17
N HIS A 640 2.33 -7.34 -26.70
CA HIS A 640 2.71 -7.33 -25.28
C HIS A 640 1.88 -6.28 -24.52
N LYS A 641 1.85 -5.02 -24.97
CA LYS A 641 1.08 -3.93 -24.32
C LYS A 641 -0.44 -4.20 -24.30
N LEU A 642 -1.00 -4.81 -25.34
CA LEU A 642 -2.42 -5.20 -25.40
C LEU A 642 -2.74 -6.40 -24.47
N LEU A 643 -1.82 -7.36 -24.31
CA LEU A 643 -1.97 -8.47 -23.36
C LEU A 643 -1.90 -8.01 -21.91
N VAL A 644 -0.94 -7.12 -21.58
CA VAL A 644 -0.88 -6.50 -20.24
C VAL A 644 -2.15 -5.68 -19.97
N HIS A 645 -2.69 -4.98 -20.96
CA HIS A 645 -3.98 -4.29 -20.83
C HIS A 645 -5.14 -5.28 -20.58
N ALA A 646 -5.21 -6.40 -21.30
CA ALA A 646 -6.21 -7.44 -21.07
C ALA A 646 -6.12 -8.04 -19.66
N LEU A 647 -4.91 -8.27 -19.14
CA LEU A 647 -4.66 -8.77 -17.78
C LEU A 647 -4.94 -7.72 -16.69
N ASN A 648 -4.84 -6.43 -17.01
CA ASN A 648 -5.29 -5.36 -16.10
C ASN A 648 -6.83 -5.29 -16.00
N ILE A 649 -7.57 -5.82 -16.98
CA ILE A 649 -9.04 -5.91 -16.98
C ILE A 649 -9.49 -7.22 -16.32
N ASP A 650 -8.88 -8.35 -16.68
CA ASP A 650 -9.10 -9.66 -16.07
C ASP A 650 -7.76 -10.33 -15.72
N PRO A 651 -7.26 -10.18 -14.48
CA PRO A 651 -6.02 -10.80 -14.01
C PRO A 651 -6.01 -12.33 -14.04
N ASN A 652 -7.18 -12.96 -14.17
CA ASN A 652 -7.35 -14.41 -14.18
C ASN A 652 -7.48 -14.97 -15.61
N PHE A 653 -7.23 -14.18 -16.66
CA PHE A 653 -7.48 -14.59 -18.03
C PHE A 653 -6.39 -15.53 -18.58
N VAL A 654 -6.61 -16.83 -18.40
CA VAL A 654 -5.74 -17.97 -18.76
C VAL A 654 -5.15 -17.88 -20.18
N ASP A 655 -5.96 -17.54 -21.19
CA ASP A 655 -5.48 -17.46 -22.58
C ASP A 655 -4.50 -16.28 -22.79
N ALA A 656 -4.75 -15.14 -22.13
CA ALA A 656 -3.87 -13.97 -22.21
C ALA A 656 -2.56 -14.18 -21.43
N LEU A 657 -2.61 -14.85 -20.27
CA LEU A 657 -1.41 -15.30 -19.55
C LEU A 657 -0.55 -16.21 -20.43
N THR A 658 -1.17 -17.18 -21.09
CA THR A 658 -0.49 -18.16 -21.95
C THR A 658 0.10 -17.51 -23.21
N GLU A 659 -0.61 -16.61 -23.87
CA GLU A 659 -0.06 -15.89 -25.04
C GLU A 659 1.06 -14.92 -24.66
N LEU A 660 0.95 -14.24 -23.50
CA LEU A 660 2.03 -13.36 -23.01
C LEU A 660 3.28 -14.18 -22.66
N GLY A 661 3.12 -15.34 -22.01
CA GLY A 661 4.23 -16.28 -21.77
C GLY A 661 4.99 -16.63 -23.05
N THR A 662 4.28 -16.97 -24.14
CA THR A 662 4.96 -17.29 -25.41
C THR A 662 5.69 -16.09 -26.04
N ILE A 663 5.23 -14.85 -25.83
CA ILE A 663 5.96 -13.65 -26.28
C ILE A 663 7.24 -13.46 -25.45
N LEU A 664 7.17 -13.66 -24.13
CA LEU A 664 8.34 -13.57 -23.25
C LEU A 664 9.39 -14.65 -23.59
N GLU A 665 8.97 -15.85 -24.03
CA GLU A 665 9.91 -16.84 -24.58
C GLU A 665 10.57 -16.40 -25.89
N GLU A 666 9.82 -15.75 -26.81
CA GLU A 666 10.41 -15.13 -28.02
C GLU A 666 11.39 -13.99 -27.65
N GLU A 667 11.17 -13.30 -26.53
CA GLU A 667 12.03 -12.27 -25.94
C GLU A 667 13.16 -12.85 -25.05
N LYS A 668 13.20 -14.18 -24.89
CA LYS A 668 14.13 -15.01 -24.08
C LYS A 668 13.99 -14.94 -22.55
N ASP A 669 12.95 -14.31 -22.01
CA ASP A 669 12.65 -14.38 -20.59
C ASP A 669 11.82 -15.63 -20.26
N VAL A 670 12.53 -16.77 -20.21
CA VAL A 670 11.94 -18.08 -19.87
C VAL A 670 11.40 -18.11 -18.43
N VAL A 671 11.95 -17.30 -17.53
CA VAL A 671 11.59 -17.29 -16.10
C VAL A 671 10.25 -16.60 -15.89
N GLN A 672 10.02 -15.43 -16.51
CA GLN A 672 8.71 -14.78 -16.49
C GLN A 672 7.67 -15.57 -17.30
N ALA A 673 8.07 -16.18 -18.43
CA ALA A 673 7.17 -17.03 -19.21
C ALA A 673 6.65 -18.23 -18.41
N GLU A 674 7.54 -18.95 -17.73
CA GLU A 674 7.17 -20.09 -16.88
C GLU A 674 6.25 -19.67 -15.73
N HIS A 675 6.54 -18.54 -15.07
CA HIS A 675 5.66 -17.99 -14.03
C HIS A 675 4.24 -17.75 -14.56
N LEU A 676 4.09 -17.17 -15.76
CA LEU A 676 2.78 -16.96 -16.38
C LEU A 676 2.06 -18.26 -16.72
N TYR A 677 2.77 -19.31 -17.17
CA TYR A 677 2.16 -20.63 -17.40
C TYR A 677 1.74 -21.30 -16.10
N SER A 678 2.56 -21.24 -15.05
CA SER A 678 2.22 -21.79 -13.74
C SER A 678 1.05 -21.03 -13.08
N LYS A 679 0.96 -19.70 -13.26
CA LYS A 679 -0.22 -18.90 -12.88
C LYS A 679 -1.47 -19.29 -13.69
N ALA A 680 -1.35 -19.46 -15.00
CA ALA A 680 -2.45 -19.90 -15.86
C ALA A 680 -3.00 -21.29 -15.45
N LEU A 681 -2.11 -22.20 -15.01
CA LEU A 681 -2.47 -23.54 -14.53
C LEU A 681 -3.01 -23.55 -13.10
N ALA A 682 -2.60 -22.63 -12.23
CA ALA A 682 -3.21 -22.44 -10.91
C ALA A 682 -4.70 -22.01 -11.04
N ILE A 683 -5.03 -21.24 -12.07
CA ILE A 683 -6.41 -20.83 -12.38
C ILE A 683 -7.17 -21.94 -13.14
N SER A 684 -6.51 -22.63 -14.07
CA SER A 684 -7.13 -23.69 -14.89
C SER A 684 -6.15 -24.86 -15.11
N PRO A 685 -6.14 -25.86 -14.21
CA PRO A 685 -5.20 -26.99 -14.25
C PRO A 685 -5.26 -27.82 -15.55
N CYS A 686 -6.41 -27.79 -16.24
CA CYS A 686 -6.65 -28.54 -17.48
C CYS A 686 -6.28 -27.76 -18.76
N HIS A 687 -5.69 -26.56 -18.67
CA HIS A 687 -5.39 -25.76 -19.87
C HIS A 687 -4.18 -26.30 -20.65
N GLN A 688 -4.47 -27.14 -21.65
CA GLN A 688 -3.50 -27.93 -22.42
C GLN A 688 -2.28 -27.15 -22.95
N ARG A 689 -2.44 -25.90 -23.38
CA ARG A 689 -1.33 -25.10 -23.95
C ARG A 689 -0.33 -24.64 -22.89
N ALA A 690 -0.82 -24.18 -21.74
CA ALA A 690 0.04 -23.79 -20.61
C ALA A 690 0.72 -25.03 -20.01
N LEU A 691 0.04 -26.18 -19.95
CA LEU A 691 0.62 -27.44 -19.51
C LEU A 691 1.81 -27.86 -20.39
N VAL A 692 1.62 -27.94 -21.71
CA VAL A 692 2.69 -28.29 -22.67
C VAL A 692 3.83 -27.27 -22.67
N SER A 693 3.55 -25.99 -22.40
CA SER A 693 4.60 -24.96 -22.30
C SER A 693 5.38 -25.06 -20.99
N ARG A 694 4.68 -25.14 -19.85
CA ARG A 694 5.28 -25.30 -18.50
C ARG A 694 6.16 -26.54 -18.44
N ASP A 695 5.68 -27.68 -18.92
CA ASP A 695 6.42 -28.96 -18.82
C ASP A 695 7.72 -28.95 -19.64
N ARG A 696 7.87 -27.98 -20.57
CA ARG A 696 9.12 -27.67 -21.28
C ARG A 696 9.95 -26.59 -20.59
N THR A 697 9.34 -25.55 -20.01
CA THR A 697 10.07 -24.43 -19.39
C THR A 697 10.53 -24.72 -17.95
N LEU A 698 9.79 -25.51 -17.19
CA LEU A 698 10.08 -25.82 -15.78
C LEU A 698 11.51 -26.36 -15.56
N PRO A 699 11.97 -27.44 -16.21
CA PRO A 699 13.33 -27.94 -16.00
C PRO A 699 14.42 -26.96 -16.48
N LEU A 700 14.11 -26.08 -17.43
CA LEU A 700 15.03 -25.02 -17.87
C LEU A 700 15.16 -23.92 -16.81
N VAL A 701 14.06 -23.58 -16.14
CA VAL A 701 14.03 -22.58 -15.07
C VAL A 701 14.66 -23.12 -13.79
N GLU A 702 14.42 -24.39 -13.44
CA GLU A 702 15.13 -25.09 -12.36
C GLU A 702 16.65 -25.09 -12.59
N GLU A 703 17.12 -25.36 -13.82
CA GLU A 703 18.55 -25.29 -14.14
C GLU A 703 19.10 -23.84 -14.06
N ILE A 704 18.33 -22.83 -14.46
CA ILE A 704 18.70 -21.41 -14.33
C ILE A 704 18.85 -21.01 -12.86
N ASP A 705 17.89 -21.37 -12.01
CA ASP A 705 17.91 -21.05 -10.58
C ASP A 705 19.06 -21.76 -9.85
N GLN A 706 19.27 -23.06 -10.12
CA GLN A 706 20.41 -23.81 -9.58
C GLN A 706 21.77 -23.24 -10.02
N ARG A 707 21.89 -22.79 -11.27
CA ARG A 707 23.10 -22.09 -11.75
C ARG A 707 23.29 -20.74 -11.04
N HIS A 708 22.23 -20.01 -10.71
CA HIS A 708 22.32 -18.75 -9.97
C HIS A 708 22.81 -18.98 -8.52
N PHE A 709 22.27 -19.99 -7.83
CA PHE A 709 22.80 -20.41 -6.53
C PHE A 709 24.28 -20.80 -6.60
N GLY A 710 24.71 -21.56 -7.62
CA GLY A 710 26.13 -21.89 -7.82
C GLY A 710 27.05 -20.67 -8.03
N ILE A 711 26.54 -19.59 -8.62
CA ILE A 711 27.28 -18.30 -8.74
C ILE A 711 27.39 -17.61 -7.38
N ILE A 712 26.31 -17.62 -6.59
CA ILE A 712 26.29 -17.06 -5.23
C ILE A 712 27.26 -17.82 -4.32
N ASP A 713 27.26 -19.16 -4.34
CA ASP A 713 28.15 -20.00 -3.56
C ASP A 713 29.63 -19.72 -3.90
N ALA A 714 29.95 -19.56 -5.18
CA ALA A 714 31.29 -19.18 -5.63
C ALA A 714 31.69 -17.76 -5.14
N LYS A 715 30.75 -16.83 -4.97
CA LYS A 715 30.99 -15.50 -4.37
C LYS A 715 31.15 -15.59 -2.85
N VAL A 716 30.37 -16.41 -2.16
CA VAL A 716 30.51 -16.67 -0.71
C VAL A 716 31.87 -17.30 -0.40
N GLN A 717 32.29 -18.32 -1.16
CA GLN A 717 33.60 -18.96 -0.98
C GLN A 717 34.76 -17.97 -1.17
N ARG A 718 34.67 -17.04 -2.12
CA ARG A 718 35.65 -15.97 -2.30
C ARG A 718 35.69 -15.02 -1.10
N LEU A 719 34.54 -14.63 -0.56
CA LEU A 719 34.46 -13.77 0.63
C LEU A 719 35.05 -14.48 1.87
N MET A 720 34.76 -15.78 2.05
CA MET A 720 35.30 -16.58 3.16
C MET A 720 36.80 -16.85 3.06
N ALA A 721 37.39 -16.76 1.86
CA ALA A 721 38.83 -16.81 1.66
C ALA A 721 39.57 -15.52 2.09
N ILE A 722 38.86 -14.40 2.30
CA ILE A 722 39.46 -13.16 2.78
C ILE A 722 39.80 -13.31 4.28
N PRO A 723 41.04 -12.99 4.71
CA PRO A 723 41.41 -13.10 6.12
C PRO A 723 40.51 -12.26 7.04
N LYS A 724 39.98 -12.87 8.11
CA LYS A 724 39.12 -12.21 9.13
C LYS A 724 39.78 -11.02 9.85
N GLY A 725 41.10 -10.85 9.69
CA GLY A 725 41.86 -9.70 10.19
C GLY A 725 41.93 -8.49 9.25
N ASN A 726 41.44 -8.60 8.00
CA ASN A 726 41.51 -7.55 7.00
C ASN A 726 40.75 -6.28 7.47
N SER A 727 41.44 -5.14 7.46
CA SER A 727 40.93 -3.83 7.91
C SER A 727 39.80 -3.29 7.04
N ALA A 728 39.89 -3.46 5.71
CA ALA A 728 38.83 -3.11 4.78
C ALA A 728 37.57 -3.97 5.01
N LEU A 729 37.74 -5.29 5.20
CA LEU A 729 36.63 -6.19 5.48
C LEU A 729 35.92 -5.82 6.80
N ARG A 730 36.68 -5.51 7.85
CA ARG A 730 36.09 -5.04 9.12
C ARG A 730 35.31 -3.73 8.91
N ARG A 731 35.90 -2.74 8.24
CA ARG A 731 35.25 -1.45 7.97
C ARG A 731 33.93 -1.62 7.20
N ILE A 732 33.91 -2.39 6.12
CA ILE A 732 32.68 -2.55 5.33
C ILE A 732 31.61 -3.35 6.08
N LEU A 733 31.99 -4.28 6.98
CA LEU A 733 31.04 -4.94 7.89
C LEU A 733 30.46 -3.97 8.94
N GLU A 734 31.27 -3.06 9.47
CA GLU A 734 30.80 -1.97 10.35
C GLU A 734 29.88 -0.99 9.61
N GLU A 735 30.20 -0.61 8.37
CA GLU A 735 29.36 0.28 7.56
C GLU A 735 28.05 -0.38 7.11
N THR A 736 28.08 -1.66 6.71
CA THR A 736 26.88 -2.42 6.31
C THR A 736 25.94 -2.72 7.48
N TYR A 737 26.43 -2.80 8.72
CA TYR A 737 25.58 -2.88 9.92
C TYR A 737 24.62 -1.67 10.03
N TYR A 738 25.13 -0.44 9.93
CA TYR A 738 24.29 0.77 9.92
C TYR A 738 23.38 0.84 8.68
N HIS A 739 23.90 0.40 7.53
CA HIS A 739 23.15 0.36 6.27
C HIS A 739 21.94 -0.58 6.32
N HIS A 740 22.08 -1.75 6.98
CA HIS A 740 20.97 -2.67 7.21
C HIS A 740 19.87 -2.02 8.06
N ILE A 741 20.24 -1.33 9.16
CA ILE A 741 19.28 -0.63 10.02
C ILE A 741 18.53 0.43 9.23
N TYR A 742 19.24 1.27 8.48
CA TYR A 742 18.65 2.31 7.64
C TYR A 742 17.59 1.76 6.69
N HIS A 743 17.93 0.75 5.88
CA HIS A 743 16.99 0.21 4.90
C HIS A 743 15.85 -0.58 5.56
N THR A 744 16.10 -1.34 6.64
CA THR A 744 15.07 -2.16 7.28
C THR A 744 14.01 -1.32 8.03
N VAL A 745 14.31 -0.08 8.46
CA VAL A 745 13.28 0.85 8.96
C VAL A 745 12.66 1.70 7.84
N ALA A 746 13.44 2.12 6.84
CA ALA A 746 12.93 2.90 5.71
C ALA A 746 11.97 2.10 4.80
N ILE A 747 12.07 0.77 4.77
CA ILE A 747 11.12 -0.11 4.09
C ILE A 747 9.73 -0.08 4.74
N GLU A 748 9.62 0.15 6.05
CA GLU A 748 8.31 0.29 6.70
C GLU A 748 7.76 1.71 6.49
N GLY A 749 8.61 2.75 6.63
CA GLY A 749 8.27 4.14 6.29
C GLY A 749 9.04 5.21 7.06
N ASN A 750 9.97 4.82 7.94
CA ASN A 750 10.78 5.71 8.78
C ASN A 750 11.60 6.71 7.94
N THR A 751 11.62 7.98 8.36
CA THR A 751 12.22 9.10 7.59
C THR A 751 13.65 9.45 7.99
N LEU A 752 14.26 8.76 8.95
CA LEU A 752 15.64 9.02 9.39
C LEU A 752 16.64 8.67 8.28
N THR A 753 17.68 9.48 8.14
CA THR A 753 18.82 9.26 7.24
C THR A 753 19.87 8.33 7.85
N LEU A 754 20.73 7.75 7.01
CA LEU A 754 21.84 6.90 7.44
C LEU A 754 22.79 7.61 8.43
N SER A 755 23.01 8.92 8.25
CA SER A 755 23.80 9.77 9.16
C SER A 755 23.12 10.01 10.50
N GLU A 756 21.80 10.24 10.50
CA GLU A 756 21.01 10.37 11.74
C GLU A 756 21.00 9.05 12.53
N ILE A 757 20.77 7.91 11.85
CA ILE A 757 20.79 6.58 12.47
C ILE A 757 22.17 6.24 13.05
N ARG A 758 23.26 6.55 12.33
CA ARG A 758 24.62 6.40 12.87
C ARG A 758 24.82 7.25 14.13
N HIS A 759 24.43 8.53 14.09
CA HIS A 759 24.52 9.42 15.26
C HIS A 759 23.75 8.89 16.48
N ILE A 760 22.51 8.41 16.29
CA ILE A 760 21.68 7.83 17.36
C ILE A 760 22.34 6.58 17.96
N ILE A 761 22.90 5.70 17.13
CA ILE A 761 23.45 4.41 17.58
C ILE A 761 24.84 4.59 18.23
N GLU A 762 25.67 5.50 17.72
CA GLU A 762 26.99 5.78 18.28
C GLU A 762 26.93 6.63 19.55
N THR A 763 26.13 7.71 19.56
CA THR A 763 26.12 8.69 20.66
C THR A 763 25.03 8.45 21.70
N ARG A 764 23.93 7.78 21.32
CA ARG A 764 22.67 7.67 22.10
C ARG A 764 21.97 9.00 22.42
N TYR A 765 22.33 10.08 21.74
CA TYR A 765 21.58 11.33 21.75
C TYR A 765 20.47 11.32 20.69
N ALA A 766 19.36 12.00 20.99
CA ALA A 766 18.22 12.13 20.10
C ALA A 766 18.46 13.21 19.03
N VAL A 767 17.99 12.95 17.82
CA VAL A 767 18.04 13.89 16.69
C VAL A 767 16.90 14.92 16.81
N PRO A 768 17.20 16.23 16.78
CA PRO A 768 16.19 17.27 16.90
C PRO A 768 15.28 17.32 15.65
N GLY A 769 13.98 17.52 15.86
CA GLY A 769 12.99 17.65 14.78
C GLY A 769 12.54 16.34 14.13
N LYS A 770 12.99 15.18 14.64
CA LYS A 770 12.55 13.84 14.22
C LYS A 770 11.65 13.20 15.28
N SER A 771 10.80 12.25 14.90
CA SER A 771 9.93 11.56 15.88
C SER A 771 10.76 10.70 16.83
N LEU A 772 10.39 10.66 18.12
CA LEU A 772 11.00 9.72 19.06
C LEU A 772 10.66 8.26 18.71
N HIS A 773 9.48 8.03 18.11
CA HIS A 773 9.06 6.71 17.63
C HIS A 773 10.04 6.18 16.58
N GLU A 774 10.33 6.96 15.52
CA GLU A 774 11.29 6.61 14.47
C GLU A 774 12.69 6.29 15.02
N GLN A 775 13.11 7.02 16.06
CA GLN A 775 14.43 6.84 16.68
C GLN A 775 14.47 5.56 17.53
N ASN A 776 13.37 5.27 18.25
CA ASN A 776 13.22 4.06 19.05
C ASN A 776 13.17 2.79 18.16
N GLU A 777 12.58 2.85 16.96
CA GLU A 777 12.65 1.74 16.00
C GLU A 777 14.10 1.39 15.60
N ALA A 778 14.91 2.39 15.29
CA ALA A 778 16.32 2.19 14.92
C ALA A 778 17.14 1.62 16.09
N ILE A 779 16.85 2.05 17.32
CA ILE A 779 17.44 1.51 18.56
C ILE A 779 16.99 0.06 18.81
N GLY A 780 15.72 -0.27 18.53
CA GLY A 780 15.19 -1.62 18.68
C GLY A 780 15.80 -2.64 17.72
N VAL A 781 15.99 -2.25 16.45
CA VAL A 781 16.70 -3.09 15.46
C VAL A 781 18.18 -3.27 15.83
N ASP A 782 18.86 -2.22 16.32
CA ASP A 782 20.23 -2.30 16.85
C ASP A 782 20.33 -3.28 18.04
N ALA A 783 19.38 -3.21 18.98
CA ALA A 783 19.32 -4.14 20.11
C ALA A 783 19.04 -5.58 19.68
N ALA A 784 18.16 -5.78 18.68
CA ALA A 784 17.82 -7.10 18.15
C ALA A 784 19.00 -7.75 17.41
N MET A 785 19.72 -7.01 16.56
CA MET A 785 20.92 -7.53 15.89
C MET A 785 22.05 -7.83 16.88
N LYS A 786 22.25 -7.01 17.92
CA LYS A 786 23.22 -7.31 18.98
C LYS A 786 22.88 -8.60 19.74
N TYR A 787 21.61 -8.88 19.97
CA TYR A 787 21.15 -10.14 20.58
C TYR A 787 21.39 -11.35 19.67
N ILE A 788 21.01 -11.25 18.38
CA ILE A 788 21.29 -12.29 17.37
C ILE A 788 22.80 -12.60 17.33
N ASN A 789 23.64 -11.58 17.17
CA ASN A 789 25.08 -11.72 17.00
C ASN A 789 25.82 -12.24 18.26
N THR A 790 25.26 -12.07 19.45
CA THR A 790 25.89 -12.50 20.72
C THR A 790 25.32 -13.80 21.28
N THR A 791 24.05 -14.12 20.99
CA THR A 791 23.32 -15.22 21.64
C THR A 791 22.96 -16.34 20.67
N LEU A 792 22.44 -16.01 19.48
CA LEU A 792 21.85 -17.01 18.55
C LEU A 792 22.85 -17.57 17.52
N LEU A 793 24.04 -16.97 17.42
CA LEU A 793 25.15 -17.43 16.58
C LEU A 793 26.26 -18.17 17.37
N SER A 794 26.16 -18.28 18.69
CA SER A 794 27.24 -18.85 19.53
C SER A 794 26.74 -19.36 20.88
N PRO A 795 26.47 -20.67 21.04
CA PRO A 795 26.54 -21.72 20.01
C PRO A 795 25.37 -21.63 19.00
N PRO A 796 25.55 -22.08 17.74
CA PRO A 796 24.42 -22.34 16.86
C PRO A 796 23.61 -23.50 17.42
N GLY A 797 22.29 -23.33 17.47
CA GLY A 797 21.32 -24.32 17.95
C GLY A 797 20.00 -24.22 17.21
N ALA A 798 19.05 -25.06 17.59
CA ALA A 798 17.70 -25.04 17.03
C ALA A 798 17.03 -23.67 17.27
N ILE A 799 16.38 -23.11 16.23
CA ILE A 799 15.67 -21.83 16.34
C ILE A 799 14.32 -22.08 16.97
N THR A 800 14.06 -21.52 18.16
CA THR A 800 12.79 -21.72 18.87
C THR A 800 11.79 -20.58 18.66
N VAL A 801 10.51 -20.83 18.93
CA VAL A 801 9.49 -19.76 19.00
C VAL A 801 9.91 -18.67 20.00
N ASN A 802 10.53 -19.05 21.12
CA ASN A 802 10.98 -18.08 22.12
C ASN A 802 12.07 -17.15 21.58
N ASP A 803 12.99 -17.63 20.74
CA ASP A 803 14.01 -16.78 20.12
C ASP A 803 13.38 -15.74 19.18
N ILE A 804 12.34 -16.12 18.44
CA ILE A 804 11.57 -15.19 17.59
C ILE A 804 10.84 -14.15 18.45
N LEU A 805 10.27 -14.55 19.60
CA LEU A 805 9.66 -13.63 20.58
C LEU A 805 10.70 -12.68 21.21
N GLU A 806 11.91 -13.14 21.52
CA GLU A 806 13.00 -12.33 22.05
C GLU A 806 13.57 -11.34 21.01
N ILE A 807 13.67 -11.74 19.73
CA ILE A 807 13.98 -10.83 18.63
C ILE A 807 12.89 -9.75 18.53
N HIS A 808 11.61 -10.15 18.45
CA HIS A 808 10.49 -9.22 18.34
C HIS A 808 10.42 -8.24 19.53
N ARG A 809 10.66 -8.72 20.76
CA ARG A 809 10.72 -7.89 21.97
C ARG A 809 11.79 -6.81 21.91
N ARG A 810 12.92 -7.07 21.24
CA ARG A 810 13.97 -6.05 21.03
C ARG A 810 13.62 -5.09 19.90
N VAL A 811 13.08 -5.60 18.79
CA VAL A 811 12.63 -4.79 17.65
C VAL A 811 11.58 -3.77 18.08
N LEU A 812 10.55 -4.19 18.82
CA LEU A 812 9.41 -3.34 19.17
C LEU A 812 9.49 -2.73 20.57
N GLY A 813 10.25 -3.30 21.52
CA GLY A 813 10.16 -2.94 22.94
C GLY A 813 10.56 -1.52 23.35
N TYR A 814 11.23 -0.75 22.49
CA TYR A 814 11.45 0.70 22.68
C TYR A 814 10.29 1.56 22.13
N THR A 815 9.46 0.99 21.26
CA THR A 815 8.37 1.63 20.52
C THR A 815 7.01 1.29 21.16
N ASP A 816 6.74 0.01 21.36
CA ASP A 816 5.65 -0.53 22.17
C ASP A 816 6.18 -1.64 23.10
N PRO A 817 6.37 -1.36 24.40
CA PRO A 817 6.82 -2.33 25.39
C PRO A 817 5.71 -3.27 25.90
N VAL A 818 4.45 -3.05 25.52
CA VAL A 818 3.30 -3.88 25.93
C VAL A 818 3.14 -5.06 24.98
N GLU A 819 3.23 -4.81 23.69
CA GLU A 819 3.10 -5.82 22.62
C GLU A 819 4.45 -6.44 22.22
N GLY A 820 5.57 -5.86 22.69
CA GLY A 820 6.93 -6.35 22.46
C GLY A 820 7.15 -7.81 22.89
N GLY A 821 7.25 -8.71 21.90
CA GLY A 821 7.42 -10.15 22.13
C GLY A 821 6.18 -10.84 22.69
N ARG A 822 4.99 -10.46 22.21
CA ARG A 822 3.70 -11.15 22.39
C ARG A 822 3.02 -11.38 21.03
N PHE A 823 2.24 -12.44 20.90
CA PHE A 823 1.36 -12.65 19.75
C PHE A 823 0.16 -11.70 19.77
N ARG A 824 -0.31 -11.28 18.59
CA ARG A 824 -1.48 -10.39 18.46
C ARG A 824 -2.76 -11.06 18.97
N ALA A 825 -3.58 -10.33 19.72
CA ALA A 825 -4.90 -10.77 20.16
C ALA A 825 -6.02 -10.51 19.13
N SER A 826 -5.75 -9.71 18.10
CA SER A 826 -6.74 -9.22 17.12
C SER A 826 -6.42 -9.66 15.69
N GLN A 827 -7.46 -9.71 14.85
CA GLN A 827 -7.28 -9.95 13.41
C GLN A 827 -6.89 -8.65 12.70
N VAL A 828 -5.95 -8.75 11.75
CA VAL A 828 -5.41 -7.64 10.97
C VAL A 828 -5.50 -7.92 9.48
N PHE A 829 -5.36 -6.89 8.64
CA PHE A 829 -5.43 -6.98 7.18
C PHE A 829 -4.18 -6.35 6.57
N VAL A 830 -3.48 -7.09 5.70
CA VAL A 830 -2.13 -6.73 5.24
C VAL A 830 -2.15 -6.58 3.72
N GLY A 831 -2.57 -5.41 3.24
CA GLY A 831 -2.80 -5.15 1.82
C GLY A 831 -3.96 -6.00 1.31
N HIS A 832 -3.66 -7.04 0.52
CA HIS A 832 -4.63 -8.04 0.05
C HIS A 832 -4.59 -9.37 0.83
N HIS A 833 -3.61 -9.54 1.73
CA HIS A 833 -3.48 -10.75 2.55
C HIS A 833 -4.33 -10.68 3.83
N ILE A 834 -4.97 -11.79 4.16
CA ILE A 834 -5.62 -12.02 5.46
C ILE A 834 -4.82 -13.13 6.17
N PRO A 835 -4.01 -12.79 7.18
CA PRO A 835 -3.25 -13.79 7.93
C PRO A 835 -4.18 -14.68 8.79
N PRO A 836 -3.69 -15.82 9.31
CA PRO A 836 -4.45 -16.72 10.17
C PRO A 836 -5.15 -16.02 11.35
N HIS A 837 -6.25 -16.59 11.85
CA HIS A 837 -6.93 -16.07 13.03
C HIS A 837 -5.99 -16.08 14.26
N PRO A 838 -6.06 -15.11 15.19
CA PRO A 838 -5.23 -15.09 16.41
C PRO A 838 -5.15 -16.43 17.16
N SER A 839 -6.25 -17.17 17.21
CA SER A 839 -6.34 -18.50 17.83
C SER A 839 -5.45 -19.57 17.19
N ASP A 840 -5.12 -19.42 15.90
CA ASP A 840 -4.26 -20.34 15.15
C ASP A 840 -2.79 -19.90 15.13
N VAL A 841 -2.48 -18.65 15.49
CA VAL A 841 -1.12 -18.08 15.40
C VAL A 841 -0.11 -18.90 16.20
N GLU A 842 -0.43 -19.29 17.44
CA GLU A 842 0.48 -20.07 18.29
C GLU A 842 0.78 -21.46 17.71
N ARG A 843 -0.24 -22.16 17.18
CA ARG A 843 -0.05 -23.45 16.49
C ARG A 843 0.82 -23.28 15.25
N ASN A 844 0.49 -22.31 14.39
CA ASN A 844 1.21 -22.06 13.15
C ASN A 844 2.67 -21.62 13.40
N MET A 845 2.95 -20.96 14.54
CA MET A 845 4.32 -20.63 14.97
C MET A 845 5.11 -21.84 15.44
N HIS A 846 4.48 -22.82 16.11
CA HIS A 846 5.12 -24.11 16.41
C HIS A 846 5.29 -24.98 15.15
N GLU A 847 4.37 -24.92 14.19
CA GLU A 847 4.55 -25.55 12.87
C GLU A 847 5.74 -24.92 12.10
N LEU A 848 5.93 -23.59 12.22
CA LEU A 848 7.10 -22.89 11.68
C LEU A 848 8.40 -23.30 12.39
N GLU A 849 8.41 -23.38 13.72
CA GLU A 849 9.56 -23.87 14.51
C GLU A 849 9.91 -25.32 14.14
N GLN A 850 8.92 -26.20 14.00
CA GLN A 850 9.14 -27.58 13.58
C GLN A 850 9.73 -27.65 12.16
N TRP A 851 9.24 -26.82 11.23
CA TRP A 851 9.77 -26.77 9.87
C TRP A 851 11.19 -26.18 9.81
N LEU A 852 11.47 -25.08 10.55
CA LEU A 852 12.80 -24.45 10.62
C LEU A 852 13.89 -25.42 11.11
N ASN A 853 13.53 -26.38 11.95
CA ASN A 853 14.44 -27.38 12.51
C ASN A 853 14.30 -28.77 11.85
N SER A 854 13.63 -28.85 10.69
CA SER A 854 13.41 -30.12 9.97
C SER A 854 14.56 -30.50 9.04
N GLU A 855 14.76 -31.80 8.83
CA GLU A 855 15.72 -32.30 7.83
C GLU A 855 15.36 -31.83 6.41
N GLU A 856 14.07 -31.64 6.09
CA GLU A 856 13.65 -31.09 4.79
C GLU A 856 14.22 -29.69 4.57
N ALA A 857 14.04 -28.78 5.54
CA ALA A 857 14.52 -27.41 5.45
C ALA A 857 16.05 -27.31 5.46
N LEU A 858 16.74 -28.18 6.20
CA LEU A 858 18.21 -28.26 6.24
C LEU A 858 18.84 -28.81 4.95
N ASN A 859 18.06 -29.49 4.09
CA ASN A 859 18.51 -29.96 2.78
C ASN A 859 18.28 -28.95 1.64
N LEU A 860 17.58 -27.84 1.89
CA LEU A 860 17.39 -26.75 0.91
C LEU A 860 18.66 -25.90 0.77
N HIS A 861 18.77 -25.14 -0.32
CA HIS A 861 19.85 -24.15 -0.44
C HIS A 861 19.70 -23.07 0.64
N PRO A 862 20.76 -22.61 1.33
CA PRO A 862 20.63 -21.65 2.43
C PRO A 862 19.91 -20.34 2.09
N VAL A 863 19.99 -19.88 0.84
CA VAL A 863 19.29 -18.67 0.36
C VAL A 863 17.80 -18.94 0.16
N GLU A 864 17.44 -20.12 -0.35
CA GLU A 864 16.04 -20.57 -0.46
C GLU A 864 15.43 -20.81 0.93
N PHE A 865 16.14 -21.50 1.82
CA PHE A 865 15.70 -21.73 3.20
C PHE A 865 15.43 -20.40 3.93
N ALA A 866 16.35 -19.43 3.83
CA ALA A 866 16.17 -18.11 4.43
C ALA A 866 14.99 -17.32 3.81
N ALA A 867 14.79 -17.40 2.49
CA ALA A 867 13.67 -16.77 1.81
C ALA A 867 12.31 -17.39 2.21
N LEU A 868 12.24 -18.72 2.33
CA LEU A 868 11.04 -19.43 2.77
C LEU A 868 10.74 -19.20 4.25
N ALA A 869 11.76 -19.15 5.12
CA ALA A 869 11.62 -18.78 6.52
C ALA A 869 11.07 -17.35 6.67
N HIS A 870 11.59 -16.40 5.89
CA HIS A 870 11.07 -15.03 5.81
C HIS A 870 9.60 -15.01 5.38
N TYR A 871 9.28 -15.67 4.25
CA TYR A 871 7.92 -15.66 3.70
C TYR A 871 6.90 -16.26 4.68
N LYS A 872 7.20 -17.42 5.27
CA LYS A 872 6.31 -18.08 6.25
C LYS A 872 6.01 -17.19 7.46
N LEU A 873 6.99 -16.48 8.01
CA LEU A 873 6.77 -15.58 9.15
C LEU A 873 5.91 -14.36 8.76
N VAL A 874 6.14 -13.77 7.59
CA VAL A 874 5.31 -12.67 7.06
C VAL A 874 3.86 -13.12 6.81
N TYR A 875 3.68 -14.35 6.30
CA TYR A 875 2.38 -14.93 5.99
C TYR A 875 1.55 -15.26 7.25
N ILE A 876 2.16 -15.84 8.28
CA ILE A 876 1.51 -16.06 9.59
C ILE A 876 1.19 -14.73 10.28
N HIS A 877 2.06 -13.74 10.10
CA HIS A 877 1.93 -12.39 10.65
C HIS A 877 1.63 -12.39 12.17
N PRO A 878 2.49 -13.01 13.00
CA PRO A 878 2.15 -13.34 14.40
C PRO A 878 2.00 -12.14 15.34
N PHE A 879 2.52 -10.97 14.98
CA PHE A 879 2.58 -9.77 15.82
C PHE A 879 1.66 -8.65 15.32
N ILE A 880 1.39 -7.65 16.15
CA ILE A 880 0.57 -6.49 15.76
C ILE A 880 1.31 -5.52 14.82
N ASP A 881 2.62 -5.37 15.03
CA ASP A 881 3.59 -4.66 14.21
C ASP A 881 4.94 -5.40 14.34
N GLY A 882 5.98 -4.99 13.62
CA GLY A 882 7.32 -5.57 13.70
C GLY A 882 7.51 -6.84 12.86
N ASN A 883 6.46 -7.38 12.25
CA ASN A 883 6.50 -8.62 11.46
C ASN A 883 7.54 -8.57 10.33
N GLY A 884 7.53 -7.52 9.49
CA GLY A 884 8.50 -7.37 8.39
C GLY A 884 9.95 -7.25 8.88
N ARG A 885 10.18 -6.39 9.88
CA ARG A 885 11.48 -6.20 10.54
C ARG A 885 12.01 -7.51 11.14
N THR A 886 11.17 -8.24 11.87
CA THR A 886 11.52 -9.53 12.50
C THR A 886 11.78 -10.62 11.45
N SER A 887 11.03 -10.65 10.35
CA SER A 887 11.23 -11.61 9.24
C SER A 887 12.56 -11.37 8.52
N ARG A 888 12.95 -10.11 8.28
CA ARG A 888 14.26 -9.76 7.71
C ARG A 888 15.42 -10.08 8.65
N LEU A 889 15.20 -10.03 9.97
CA LEU A 889 16.18 -10.47 10.97
C LEU A 889 16.28 -12.00 11.08
N LEU A 890 15.16 -12.74 11.03
CA LEU A 890 15.15 -14.20 11.00
C LEU A 890 15.84 -14.76 9.74
N MET A 891 15.58 -14.14 8.58
CA MET A 891 16.28 -14.42 7.33
C MET A 891 17.80 -14.28 7.47
N ASN A 892 18.26 -13.19 8.09
CA ASN A 892 19.69 -12.97 8.33
C ASN A 892 20.27 -13.92 9.39
N LEU A 893 19.51 -14.32 10.42
CA LEU A 893 19.92 -15.36 11.37
C LEU A 893 20.20 -16.70 10.65
N VAL A 894 19.27 -17.15 9.80
CA VAL A 894 19.42 -18.38 9.01
C VAL A 894 20.65 -18.29 8.09
N LEU A 895 20.80 -17.20 7.35
CA LEU A 895 21.97 -16.97 6.48
C LEU A 895 23.28 -16.98 7.27
N MET A 896 23.35 -16.29 8.41
CA MET A 896 24.56 -16.20 9.22
C MET A 896 24.91 -17.53 9.90
N GLN A 897 23.94 -18.34 10.32
CA GLN A 897 24.17 -19.71 10.78
C GLN A 897 24.75 -20.60 9.65
N ALA A 898 24.33 -20.38 8.40
CA ALA A 898 24.90 -21.02 7.21
C ALA A 898 26.24 -20.40 6.73
N ASN A 899 26.82 -19.44 7.48
CA ASN A 899 28.05 -18.69 7.14
C ASN A 899 27.93 -17.72 5.94
N TYR A 900 26.72 -17.26 5.60
CA TYR A 900 26.50 -16.18 4.64
C TYR A 900 26.56 -14.82 5.35
N PRO A 901 26.98 -13.73 4.68
CA PRO A 901 26.89 -12.39 5.27
C PRO A 901 25.42 -11.95 5.44
N PRO A 902 25.10 -11.11 6.45
CA PRO A 902 23.76 -10.55 6.59
C PRO A 902 23.42 -9.66 5.38
N ILE A 903 22.28 -9.93 4.74
CA ILE A 903 21.87 -9.24 3.53
C ILE A 903 21.01 -8.02 3.85
N THR A 904 20.92 -7.09 2.89
CA THR A 904 20.11 -5.87 3.02
C THR A 904 19.23 -5.70 1.79
N ILE A 905 17.94 -5.97 1.96
CA ILE A 905 16.88 -5.51 1.05
C ILE A 905 16.89 -3.98 1.14
N ARG A 906 17.08 -3.28 0.01
CA ARG A 906 17.20 -1.82 0.00
C ARG A 906 15.84 -1.14 -0.17
N LYS A 907 15.66 0.07 0.38
CA LYS A 907 14.38 0.82 0.34
C LYS A 907 13.90 1.09 -1.09
N GLU A 908 14.83 1.25 -2.05
CA GLU A 908 14.53 1.45 -3.47
C GLU A 908 13.82 0.23 -4.07
N GLN A 909 14.04 -0.96 -3.49
CA GLN A 909 13.42 -2.21 -3.88
C GLN A 909 12.09 -2.48 -3.15
N ARG A 910 11.53 -1.52 -2.39
CA ARG A 910 10.27 -1.70 -1.64
C ARG A 910 9.13 -2.23 -2.53
N ALA A 911 8.98 -1.71 -3.74
CA ALA A 911 7.97 -2.18 -4.70
C ALA A 911 8.26 -3.60 -5.22
N GLU A 912 9.51 -3.89 -5.56
CA GLU A 912 9.96 -5.22 -6.03
C GLU A 912 9.71 -6.30 -4.95
N TYR A 913 10.01 -5.97 -3.69
CA TYR A 913 9.78 -6.80 -2.51
C TYR A 913 8.31 -7.11 -2.25
N TYR A 914 7.43 -6.09 -2.23
CA TYR A 914 5.99 -6.34 -2.00
C TYR A 914 5.35 -7.08 -3.18
N ASN A 915 5.69 -6.74 -4.43
CA ASN A 915 5.21 -7.47 -5.61
C ASN A 915 5.60 -8.96 -5.54
N ALA A 916 6.82 -9.29 -5.09
CA ALA A 916 7.27 -10.67 -4.93
C ALA A 916 6.55 -11.41 -3.79
N LEU A 917 6.20 -10.73 -2.69
CA LEU A 917 5.37 -11.28 -1.61
C LEU A 917 3.92 -11.51 -2.07
N ASP A 918 3.32 -10.59 -2.80
CA ASP A 918 1.97 -10.78 -3.36
C ASP A 918 1.94 -11.91 -4.39
N THR A 919 3.00 -12.08 -5.19
CA THR A 919 3.15 -13.21 -6.10
C THR A 919 3.25 -14.55 -5.36
N ALA A 920 3.95 -14.57 -4.20
CA ALA A 920 4.00 -15.73 -3.31
C ALA A 920 2.65 -16.04 -2.67
N ASN A 921 1.87 -15.01 -2.28
CA ASN A 921 0.50 -15.14 -1.78
C ASN A 921 -0.46 -15.68 -2.85
N GLU A 922 -0.24 -15.36 -4.13
CA GLU A 922 -0.98 -15.94 -5.27
C GLU A 922 -0.52 -17.38 -5.63
N GLY A 923 0.53 -17.91 -4.98
CA GLY A 923 0.91 -19.33 -4.98
C GLY A 923 2.31 -19.65 -5.49
N ASP A 924 3.06 -18.69 -6.05
CA ASP A 924 4.42 -18.93 -6.56
C ASP A 924 5.49 -18.20 -5.73
N VAL A 925 6.18 -18.95 -4.87
CA VAL A 925 7.25 -18.45 -4.00
C VAL A 925 8.58 -18.20 -4.73
N ARG A 926 8.77 -18.73 -5.95
CA ARG A 926 10.08 -18.72 -6.64
C ARG A 926 10.55 -17.31 -7.03
N PRO A 927 9.69 -16.37 -7.49
CA PRO A 927 10.06 -14.96 -7.65
C PRO A 927 10.59 -14.31 -6.37
N PHE A 928 10.05 -14.67 -5.19
CA PHE A 928 10.57 -14.16 -3.91
C PHE A 928 11.93 -14.76 -3.56
N ILE A 929 12.13 -16.06 -3.78
CA ILE A 929 13.44 -16.72 -3.61
C ILE A 929 14.51 -16.08 -4.52
N ARG A 930 14.19 -15.86 -5.81
CA ARG A 930 15.08 -15.16 -6.78
C ARG A 930 15.37 -13.72 -6.38
N PHE A 931 14.38 -13.01 -5.82
CA PHE A 931 14.58 -11.66 -5.30
C PHE A 931 15.56 -11.64 -4.12
N ILE A 932 15.43 -12.57 -3.16
CA ILE A 932 16.37 -12.72 -2.05
C ILE A 932 17.76 -13.13 -2.56
N ALA A 933 17.86 -14.05 -3.53
CA ALA A 933 19.13 -14.43 -4.16
C ALA A 933 19.84 -13.24 -4.83
N LYS A 934 19.10 -12.40 -5.56
CA LYS A 934 19.58 -11.12 -6.13
C LYS A 934 20.04 -10.13 -5.06
N CYS A 935 19.35 -10.03 -3.92
CA CYS A 935 19.82 -9.20 -2.79
C CYS A 935 21.08 -9.77 -2.12
N THR A 936 21.20 -11.09 -2.00
CA THR A 936 22.42 -11.78 -1.52
C THR A 936 23.60 -11.52 -2.45
N GLU A 937 23.41 -11.68 -3.76
CA GLU A 937 24.43 -11.42 -4.77
C GLU A 937 24.96 -9.99 -4.73
N ILE A 938 24.08 -8.98 -4.70
CA ILE A 938 24.48 -7.57 -4.64
C ILE A 938 25.21 -7.26 -3.31
N THR A 939 24.82 -7.91 -2.21
CA THR A 939 25.52 -7.78 -0.91
C THR A 939 26.94 -8.36 -1.01
N LEU A 940 27.09 -9.55 -1.59
CA LEU A 940 28.40 -10.19 -1.81
C LEU A 940 29.30 -9.37 -2.74
N ASP A 941 28.77 -8.87 -3.86
CA ASP A 941 29.54 -8.04 -4.79
C ASP A 941 29.98 -6.73 -4.14
N THR A 942 29.12 -6.09 -3.33
CA THR A 942 29.51 -4.89 -2.55
C THR A 942 30.68 -5.17 -1.60
N LEU A 943 30.63 -6.29 -0.87
CA LEU A 943 31.70 -6.70 0.06
C LEU A 943 33.00 -7.05 -0.69
N LEU A 944 32.92 -7.76 -1.81
CA LEU A 944 34.08 -8.15 -2.62
C LEU A 944 34.72 -6.93 -3.31
N ILE A 945 33.94 -6.05 -3.92
CA ILE A 945 34.46 -4.82 -4.56
C ILE A 945 35.14 -3.95 -3.50
N ALA A 946 34.46 -3.61 -2.40
CA ALA A 946 35.02 -2.77 -1.35
C ALA A 946 36.32 -3.33 -0.76
N THR A 947 36.41 -4.65 -0.53
CA THR A 947 37.64 -5.28 -0.02
C THR A 947 38.78 -5.30 -1.03
N THR A 948 38.51 -5.38 -2.35
CA THR A 948 39.54 -5.26 -3.38
C THR A 948 40.03 -3.83 -3.58
N GLU A 949 39.14 -2.83 -3.58
CA GLU A 949 39.52 -1.42 -3.75
C GLU A 949 40.28 -0.87 -2.53
N HIS A 950 39.78 -1.13 -1.32
CA HIS A 950 40.32 -0.53 -0.11
C HIS A 950 41.62 -1.20 0.38
N ALA A 951 41.94 -2.40 -0.11
CA ALA A 951 43.25 -3.02 0.08
C ALA A 951 44.40 -2.26 -0.64
N VAL A 952 44.07 -1.41 -1.61
CA VAL A 952 45.04 -0.52 -2.29
C VAL A 952 45.15 0.84 -1.57
N GLY A 953 44.09 1.27 -0.88
CA GLY A 953 43.98 2.60 -0.25
C GLY A 953 44.37 2.69 1.23
N LEU A 954 44.56 1.55 1.92
CA LEU A 954 44.94 1.50 3.33
C LEU A 954 46.35 0.91 3.49
N PRO A 955 47.24 1.52 4.30
CA PRO A 955 48.53 0.90 4.62
C PRO A 955 48.28 -0.34 5.47
N ASP A 956 48.65 -1.51 4.93
CA ASP A 956 48.46 -2.78 5.60
C ASP A 956 49.23 -2.80 6.92
N GLY A 957 48.52 -3.05 8.03
CA GLY A 957 49.05 -3.15 9.40
C GLY A 957 49.87 -4.43 9.63
N SER A 958 50.73 -4.76 8.67
CA SER A 958 51.53 -5.97 8.65
C SER A 958 52.66 -5.88 9.67
N ASN A 959 52.49 -6.62 10.77
CA ASN A 959 53.56 -6.89 11.74
C ASN A 959 54.64 -7.80 11.11
N GLN A 960 55.43 -7.27 10.17
CA GLN A 960 56.74 -7.83 9.89
C GLN A 960 57.63 -7.52 11.10
N ALA A 961 57.81 -8.52 11.96
CA ALA A 961 58.68 -8.42 13.12
C ALA A 961 60.14 -8.28 12.68
N CYS A 962 60.62 -7.03 12.57
CA CYS A 962 62.04 -6.74 12.45
C CYS A 962 62.75 -7.28 13.72
N PRO A 963 63.79 -8.13 13.59
CA PRO A 963 64.29 -8.94 14.72
C PRO A 963 65.07 -8.15 15.79
N ASP A 964 65.27 -6.83 15.63
CA ASP A 964 66.00 -5.98 16.56
C ASP A 964 65.19 -4.76 17.01
N CYS A 965 64.31 -4.94 18.02
CA CYS A 965 63.88 -3.82 18.88
C CYS A 965 63.37 -4.28 20.26
N LYS A 966 64.28 -4.63 21.19
CA LYS A 966 63.94 -4.89 22.59
C LYS A 966 63.83 -3.58 23.41
N GLN A 967 62.67 -2.93 23.40
CA GLN A 967 62.31 -1.99 24.49
C GLN A 967 60.80 -1.72 24.60
N THR A 968 60.11 -2.52 25.42
CA THR A 968 58.73 -2.24 25.86
C THR A 968 58.73 -1.17 26.96
N ILE A 969 58.10 -0.02 26.72
CA ILE A 969 57.69 0.89 27.80
C ILE A 969 56.27 0.52 28.24
N ARG A 970 56.07 0.35 29.55
CA ARG A 970 54.74 0.10 30.14
C ARG A 970 53.93 1.40 30.18
N VAL A 971 52.71 1.39 29.64
CA VAL A 971 51.69 2.37 30.02
C VAL A 971 51.09 1.94 31.36
N HIS A 972 50.97 2.87 32.30
CA HIS A 972 50.40 2.62 33.63
C HIS A 972 49.06 3.34 33.77
N LYS A 973 47.99 2.55 33.92
CA LYS A 973 46.59 2.95 34.20
C LYS A 973 45.95 3.86 33.14
#